data_AF-A0A143XJR2-F1
#
_entry.id   AF-A0A143XJR2-F1
#
_cell.length_a   1.000
_cell.length_b   1.000
_cell.length_c   1.000
_cell.angle_alpha   90.00
_cell.angle_beta   90.00
_cell.angle_gamma   90.00
#
_symmetry.space_group_name_H-M   'P 1'
#
loop_
_entity.id
_entity.type
_entity.pdbx_description
1 polymer ?
#
loop_
_entity_poly.entity_id
_entity_poly.type
_entity_poly.pdbx_seq_one_letter_code
_entity_poly.pdbx_strand_id
1 'polypeptide(L)'
;MSKTVIIGGVAGGATAAARLRRLDEKMKIVLLERGDYISYANCGLPYYIGDVIKNRDALLLQTPQGMKDKFYIDVRVQSEVTQIHKEKKLVTVKEKNGNVYEESYDNLIIATGSSPLKPPIPGIESEGIYTLWNVNDTDKIRGIIDEKQPKTVAIIGGGFIGLEMAENLHKRGIQVFLIEAQNQVMAPLDFEMAQILHENINENGVSLYLGDGVTSFEKAGEKVIVTLASQKTIKVDFVVLSIGVRPNSQLAKDAGLELNQRGGIKVDSSLQTSYPGIWAVGDVIEVEHFVTGKSTMIPLAGPANKQGRIVANNICGLTQEKEEYEGSLGTSVAQVFDLTVASTGLNEKQLKAEGFEKGTDYETIVISQKSHASYYPMAMPLTLKLIFTNKGKILGTQIVGQDGVDKRIDTIATTMRVGGTIETLKKLELAYAPPYSSAKDPVNMAGFVADNSLKGLVSLIMPNEITKDMILLDVRENMERLAWHIPGSIHIPLGEIRKRIEELPKDKIIVTYCAVGVRSYNAARILMQNGWNQVKVLAGGTNFYKSFFFQPEEIEQSEEINEQSSQLKETKAKLAVKTLDCCGLQCPGPIMKVNATMNTMQQGEILKISATDMGFAADIKSWCQRTGNTFIEKEKTGKEVIVTIQKGEKQEKNGTTKPEISQGKTLVVFDGDLDKVLASFIIANGAAAMGRPVTMFFTFWGLNVLRKPKSIKINKTMLDKVFAKMMPRGAKKLKLSKMHLFGIGTAMIKSVMKKKRVFSLEELITQAKENGVRLVACTMSMDIMGIRPEELIDGVELGGVASYLADAEKSDVNLFI
;
A
#
# COMPACT_ATOMS: atom_id res chain seq x y z
N MET A 1 -25.15 44.21 24.66
CA MET A 1 -24.87 42.76 24.73
C MET A 1 -24.68 42.32 23.29
N SER A 2 -23.48 41.88 22.90
CA SER A 2 -23.19 41.59 21.49
C SER A 2 -23.94 40.33 21.05
N LYS A 3 -24.43 40.34 19.81
CA LYS A 3 -25.12 39.22 19.19
C LYS A 3 -24.38 38.74 17.94
N THR A 4 -24.07 37.45 17.93
CA THR A 4 -23.43 36.81 16.78
C THR A 4 -24.37 35.78 16.17
N VAL A 5 -24.63 35.92 14.86
CA VAL A 5 -25.39 34.95 14.07
C VAL A 5 -24.42 34.15 13.21
N ILE A 6 -24.62 32.84 13.14
CA ILE A 6 -23.76 31.90 12.42
C ILE A 6 -24.63 31.13 11.43
N ILE A 7 -24.24 31.12 10.15
CA ILE A 7 -24.93 30.41 9.08
C ILE A 7 -24.15 29.13 8.76
N GLY A 8 -24.72 27.97 9.10
CA GLY A 8 -24.11 26.65 8.93
C GLY A 8 -23.59 26.06 10.24
N GLY A 9 -24.04 24.84 10.57
CA GLY A 9 -23.88 24.24 11.89
C GLY A 9 -22.90 23.07 11.99
N VAL A 10 -21.99 22.92 11.02
CA VAL A 10 -21.02 21.79 10.98
C VAL A 10 -19.61 22.28 11.37
N ALA A 11 -18.56 21.98 10.61
CA ALA A 11 -17.17 22.14 11.05
C ALA A 11 -16.80 23.58 11.49
N GLY A 12 -16.90 24.55 10.58
CA GLY A 12 -16.49 25.93 10.87
C GLY A 12 -17.44 26.63 11.86
N GLY A 13 -18.74 26.57 11.59
CA GLY A 13 -19.74 27.28 12.39
C GLY A 13 -19.92 26.75 13.80
N ALA A 14 -19.98 25.43 14.00
CA ALA A 14 -20.11 24.87 15.36
C ALA A 14 -18.85 25.13 16.20
N THR A 15 -17.66 25.06 15.58
CA THR A 15 -16.40 25.38 16.27
C THR A 15 -16.33 26.85 16.66
N ALA A 16 -16.75 27.77 15.79
CA ALA A 16 -16.86 29.19 16.11
C ALA A 16 -17.86 29.42 17.26
N ALA A 17 -19.06 28.84 17.18
CA ALA A 17 -20.11 28.99 18.20
C ALA A 17 -19.64 28.53 19.59
N ALA A 18 -19.07 27.32 19.68
CA ALA A 18 -18.57 26.79 20.93
C ALA A 18 -17.38 27.59 21.48
N ARG A 19 -16.53 28.15 20.60
CA ARG A 19 -15.43 29.02 21.03
C ARG A 19 -15.94 30.36 21.54
N LEU A 20 -16.86 31.02 20.84
CA LEU A 20 -17.45 32.30 21.25
C LEU A 20 -18.05 32.22 22.65
N ARG A 21 -18.82 31.15 22.97
CA ARG A 21 -19.35 30.99 24.33
C ARG A 21 -18.25 30.95 25.38
N ARG A 22 -17.17 30.18 25.14
CA ARG A 22 -16.04 30.08 26.08
C ARG A 22 -15.32 31.40 26.31
N LEU A 23 -15.53 32.41 25.45
CA LEU A 23 -14.89 33.71 25.54
C LEU A 23 -15.82 34.78 26.12
N ASP A 24 -17.11 34.70 25.86
CA ASP A 24 -18.10 35.65 26.37
C ASP A 24 -19.40 34.94 26.77
N GLU A 25 -19.63 34.83 28.07
CA GLU A 25 -20.83 34.22 28.67
C GLU A 25 -22.09 35.06 28.45
N LYS A 26 -21.93 36.36 28.16
CA LYS A 26 -23.02 37.29 27.91
C LYS A 26 -23.34 37.45 26.43
N MET A 27 -22.53 36.91 25.51
CA MET A 27 -22.85 37.00 24.09
C MET A 27 -24.13 36.22 23.76
N LYS A 28 -25.01 36.81 22.95
CA LYS A 28 -26.13 36.06 22.35
C LYS A 28 -25.62 35.39 21.07
N ILE A 29 -25.63 34.06 21.03
CA ILE A 29 -25.12 33.28 19.91
C ILE A 29 -26.29 32.50 19.30
N VAL A 30 -26.58 32.77 18.03
CA VAL A 30 -27.61 32.06 17.25
C VAL A 30 -26.93 31.32 16.11
N LEU A 31 -27.17 30.02 16.01
CA LEU A 31 -26.63 29.14 14.96
C LEU A 31 -27.78 28.60 14.12
N LEU A 32 -27.80 28.97 12.85
CA LEU A 32 -28.84 28.61 11.88
C LEU A 32 -28.32 27.52 10.95
N GLU A 33 -29.03 26.39 10.90
CA GLU A 33 -28.72 25.25 10.04
C GLU A 33 -29.95 24.89 9.21
N ARG A 34 -29.77 24.79 7.87
CA ARG A 34 -30.87 24.44 6.96
C ARG A 34 -31.28 22.98 7.05
N GLY A 35 -30.32 22.09 7.37
CA GLY A 35 -30.53 20.67 7.53
C GLY A 35 -31.13 20.28 8.88
N ASP A 36 -31.30 18.98 9.07
CA ASP A 36 -31.88 18.41 10.30
C ASP A 36 -30.85 18.26 11.43
N TYR A 37 -29.56 18.24 11.10
CA TYR A 37 -28.47 17.90 12.02
C TYR A 37 -27.36 18.94 12.01
N ILE A 38 -26.77 19.15 13.18
CA ILE A 38 -25.55 19.94 13.36
C ILE A 38 -24.39 19.03 13.76
N SER A 39 -23.15 19.50 13.60
CA SER A 39 -21.95 18.84 14.10
C SER A 39 -21.87 17.34 13.77
N TYR A 40 -22.32 16.94 12.57
CA TYR A 40 -22.23 15.56 12.13
C TYR A 40 -20.87 15.28 11.47
N ALA A 41 -20.43 14.02 11.54
CA ALA A 41 -19.15 13.59 11.01
C ALA A 41 -19.23 13.30 9.50
N ASN A 42 -19.10 14.33 8.65
CA ASN A 42 -19.10 14.21 7.19
C ASN A 42 -18.12 13.13 6.69
N CYS A 43 -16.92 13.06 7.30
CA CYS A 43 -15.90 12.10 6.94
C CYS A 43 -16.27 10.66 7.32
N GLY A 44 -17.25 10.45 8.20
CA GLY A 44 -17.74 9.13 8.60
C GLY A 44 -18.83 8.56 7.68
N LEU A 45 -19.39 9.35 6.75
CA LEU A 45 -20.55 8.96 5.95
C LEU A 45 -20.28 7.73 5.05
N PRO A 46 -19.18 7.66 4.28
CA PRO A 46 -18.87 6.47 3.47
C PRO A 46 -18.71 5.20 4.33
N TYR A 47 -18.09 5.33 5.51
CA TYR A 47 -17.85 4.22 6.44
C TYR A 47 -19.12 3.71 7.11
N TYR A 48 -20.14 4.56 7.28
CA TYR A 48 -21.46 4.13 7.73
C TYR A 48 -22.23 3.40 6.61
N ILE A 49 -22.14 3.86 5.37
CA ILE A 49 -22.69 3.15 4.20
C ILE A 49 -22.05 1.75 4.08
N GLY A 50 -20.73 1.67 4.27
CA GLY A 50 -19.97 0.42 4.21
C GLY A 50 -20.10 -0.51 5.42
N ASP A 51 -20.95 -0.21 6.41
CA ASP A 51 -21.09 -0.94 7.68
C ASP A 51 -19.82 -1.04 8.56
N VAL A 52 -18.80 -0.23 8.27
CA VAL A 52 -17.62 -0.07 9.14
C VAL A 52 -18.01 0.66 10.42
N ILE A 53 -18.76 1.77 10.28
CA ILE A 53 -19.46 2.41 11.39
C ILE A 53 -20.87 1.84 11.40
N LYS A 54 -21.21 1.06 12.43
CA LYS A 54 -22.51 0.38 12.50
C LYS A 54 -23.64 1.25 13.04
N ASN A 55 -23.31 2.12 13.99
CA ASN A 55 -24.29 2.97 14.67
C ASN A 55 -24.37 4.34 14.00
N ARG A 56 -25.56 4.70 13.50
CA ARG A 56 -25.85 6.01 12.89
C ARG A 56 -25.57 7.16 13.84
N ASP A 57 -25.92 6.99 15.11
CA ASP A 57 -25.82 8.04 16.12
C ASP A 57 -24.36 8.40 16.43
N ALA A 58 -23.40 7.52 16.11
CA ALA A 58 -21.98 7.83 16.20
C ALA A 58 -21.54 8.95 15.24
N LEU A 59 -22.32 9.20 14.19
CA LEU A 59 -22.10 10.32 13.26
C LEU A 59 -22.59 11.65 13.82
N LEU A 60 -23.46 11.66 14.83
CA LEU A 60 -24.10 12.86 15.38
C LEU A 60 -23.37 13.30 16.67
N LEU A 61 -22.37 14.18 16.53
CA LEU A 61 -21.47 14.50 17.65
C LEU A 61 -22.08 15.46 18.67
N GLN A 62 -23.04 16.29 18.26
CA GLN A 62 -23.82 17.17 19.14
C GLN A 62 -25.25 17.29 18.65
N THR A 63 -26.16 17.64 19.57
CA THR A 63 -27.55 17.98 19.27
C THR A 63 -27.81 19.45 19.58
N PRO A 64 -28.87 20.08 19.01
CA PRO A 64 -29.28 21.43 19.38
C PRO A 64 -29.46 21.61 20.89
N GLN A 65 -30.11 20.64 21.54
CA GLN A 65 -30.29 20.63 22.99
C GLN A 65 -28.96 20.52 23.74
N GLY A 66 -28.05 19.63 23.31
CA GLY A 66 -26.72 19.50 23.90
C GLY A 66 -25.88 20.77 23.77
N MET A 67 -25.97 21.48 22.64
CA MET A 67 -25.32 22.78 22.43
C MET A 67 -25.91 23.87 23.33
N LYS A 68 -27.24 23.87 23.51
CA LYS A 68 -27.93 24.80 24.42
C LYS A 68 -27.55 24.56 25.88
N ASP A 69 -27.57 23.32 26.35
CA ASP A 69 -27.32 23.00 27.76
C ASP A 69 -25.86 23.21 28.16
N LYS A 70 -24.91 22.88 27.27
CA LYS A 70 -23.47 22.99 27.57
C LYS A 70 -22.89 24.36 27.26
N PHE A 71 -23.41 25.04 26.24
CA PHE A 71 -22.82 26.26 25.72
C PHE A 71 -23.81 27.42 25.61
N TYR A 72 -25.06 27.28 26.07
CA TYR A 72 -26.06 28.35 26.00
C TYR A 72 -26.17 28.98 24.59
N ILE A 73 -26.10 28.14 23.55
CA ILE A 73 -26.22 28.54 22.15
C ILE A 73 -27.64 28.26 21.68
N ASP A 74 -28.27 29.24 21.03
CA ASP A 74 -29.56 29.09 20.37
C ASP A 74 -29.34 28.45 18.99
N VAL A 75 -29.54 27.13 18.92
CA VAL A 75 -29.40 26.36 17.67
C VAL A 75 -30.77 26.15 17.05
N ARG A 76 -30.92 26.59 15.79
CA ARG A 76 -32.15 26.41 15.01
C ARG A 76 -31.84 25.63 13.74
N VAL A 77 -32.21 24.35 13.75
CA VAL A 77 -32.16 23.45 12.58
C VAL A 77 -33.36 23.71 11.68
N GLN A 78 -33.37 23.15 10.46
CA GLN A 78 -34.45 23.35 9.48
C GLN A 78 -34.76 24.84 9.24
N SER A 79 -33.74 25.70 9.37
CA SER A 79 -33.81 27.15 9.32
C SER A 79 -32.81 27.67 8.29
N GLU A 80 -33.29 27.96 7.09
CA GLU A 80 -32.45 28.38 5.98
C GLU A 80 -32.38 29.91 5.91
N VAL A 81 -31.17 30.47 5.94
CA VAL A 81 -30.98 31.89 5.62
C VAL A 81 -31.13 32.06 4.12
N THR A 82 -32.04 32.92 3.69
CA THR A 82 -32.33 33.17 2.27
C THR A 82 -31.78 34.51 1.78
N GLN A 83 -31.51 35.45 2.69
CA GLN A 83 -31.00 36.78 2.34
C GLN A 83 -30.18 37.40 3.47
N ILE A 84 -29.13 38.14 3.12
CA ILE A 84 -28.33 38.95 4.07
C ILE A 84 -28.53 40.43 3.73
N HIS A 85 -29.06 41.20 4.68
CA HIS A 85 -29.25 42.65 4.58
C HIS A 85 -28.12 43.37 5.31
N LYS A 86 -26.93 43.41 4.71
CA LYS A 86 -25.69 43.86 5.39
C LYS A 86 -25.77 45.25 6.01
N GLU A 87 -26.38 46.22 5.33
CA GLU A 87 -26.52 47.60 5.84
C GLU A 87 -27.49 47.71 7.03
N LYS A 88 -28.52 46.85 7.06
CA LYS A 88 -29.47 46.79 8.18
C LYS A 88 -29.01 45.88 9.32
N LYS A 89 -27.95 45.09 9.09
CA LYS A 89 -27.46 44.02 9.96
C LYS A 89 -28.55 43.01 10.35
N LEU A 90 -29.28 42.54 9.34
CA LEU A 90 -30.34 41.53 9.47
C LEU A 90 -30.09 40.37 8.49
N VAL A 91 -30.53 39.18 8.85
CA VAL A 91 -30.70 38.06 7.91
C VAL A 91 -32.16 37.65 7.84
N THR A 92 -32.64 37.29 6.65
CA THR A 92 -33.97 36.68 6.47
C THR A 92 -33.84 35.18 6.58
N VAL A 93 -34.64 34.57 7.45
CA VAL A 93 -34.62 33.13 7.73
C VAL A 93 -35.97 32.54 7.35
N LYS A 94 -35.94 31.43 6.62
CA LYS A 94 -37.10 30.62 6.27
C LYS A 94 -37.04 29.29 6.99
N GLU A 95 -38.05 29.02 7.80
CA GLU A 95 -38.23 27.73 8.47
C GLU A 95 -38.88 26.70 7.54
N LYS A 96 -38.70 25.40 7.84
CA LYS A 96 -39.32 24.30 7.08
C LYS A 96 -40.85 24.37 7.03
N ASN A 97 -41.51 24.92 8.05
CA ASN A 97 -42.96 25.12 8.09
C ASN A 97 -43.45 26.26 7.14
N GLY A 98 -42.52 26.97 6.48
CA GLY A 98 -42.81 28.08 5.58
C GLY A 98 -42.78 29.46 6.23
N ASN A 99 -42.66 29.55 7.56
CA ASN A 99 -42.53 30.82 8.26
C ASN A 99 -41.24 31.54 7.85
N VAL A 100 -41.36 32.86 7.70
CA VAL A 100 -40.24 33.74 7.36
C VAL A 100 -40.13 34.81 8.43
N TYR A 101 -38.93 35.01 8.96
CA TYR A 101 -38.64 36.06 9.94
C TYR A 101 -37.28 36.70 9.70
N GLU A 102 -37.05 37.84 10.34
CA GLU A 102 -35.75 38.53 10.31
C GLU A 102 -35.01 38.35 11.63
N GLU A 103 -33.70 38.10 11.56
CA GLU A 103 -32.83 37.96 12.71
C GLU A 103 -31.70 39.00 12.65
N SER A 104 -31.63 39.87 13.65
CA SER A 104 -30.57 40.88 13.75
C SER A 104 -29.24 40.30 14.21
N TYR A 105 -28.14 40.96 13.86
CA TYR A 105 -26.81 40.59 14.33
C TYR A 105 -25.93 41.82 14.56
N ASP A 106 -24.97 41.72 15.46
CA ASP A 106 -23.82 42.62 15.49
C ASP A 106 -22.68 42.04 14.64
N ASN A 107 -22.54 40.71 14.68
CA ASN A 107 -21.54 39.94 13.95
C ASN A 107 -22.19 38.78 13.18
N LEU A 108 -21.77 38.55 11.93
CA LEU A 108 -22.26 37.45 11.09
C LEU A 108 -21.12 36.53 10.64
N ILE A 109 -21.24 35.23 10.87
CA ILE A 109 -20.28 34.22 10.37
C ILE A 109 -20.96 33.37 9.29
N ILE A 110 -20.40 33.38 8.07
CA ILE A 110 -20.85 32.54 6.96
C ILE A 110 -19.98 31.26 6.92
N ALA A 111 -20.58 30.12 7.27
CA ALA A 111 -19.96 28.80 7.28
C ALA A 111 -20.80 27.79 6.47
N THR A 112 -21.32 28.24 5.32
CA THR A 112 -22.27 27.48 4.47
C THR A 112 -21.64 26.30 3.73
N GLY A 113 -20.30 26.16 3.79
CA GLY A 113 -19.57 25.05 3.20
C GLY A 113 -19.69 24.98 1.67
N SER A 114 -19.71 23.76 1.15
CA SER A 114 -19.85 23.48 -0.27
C SER A 114 -20.98 22.47 -0.53
N SER A 115 -21.32 22.21 -1.79
CA SER A 115 -22.27 21.18 -2.21
C SER A 115 -21.68 20.36 -3.36
N PRO A 116 -22.08 19.09 -3.55
CA PRO A 116 -21.62 18.26 -4.66
C PRO A 116 -21.87 18.94 -6.01
N LEU A 117 -20.88 18.86 -6.90
CA LEU A 117 -20.99 19.39 -8.26
C LEU A 117 -21.83 18.44 -9.12
N LYS A 118 -22.82 19.00 -9.82
CA LYS A 118 -23.58 18.32 -10.88
C LYS A 118 -23.38 19.07 -12.21
N PRO A 119 -22.47 18.62 -13.09
CA PRO A 119 -22.30 19.19 -14.42
C PRO A 119 -23.53 18.88 -15.28
N PRO A 120 -23.78 19.65 -16.35
CA PRO A 120 -24.94 19.48 -17.21
C PRO A 120 -24.79 18.27 -18.15
N ILE A 121 -24.67 17.07 -17.59
CA ILE A 121 -24.64 15.80 -18.33
C ILE A 121 -26.08 15.35 -18.57
N PRO A 122 -26.48 15.02 -19.81
CA PRO A 122 -27.80 14.48 -20.10
C PRO A 122 -28.18 13.31 -19.18
N GLY A 123 -29.35 13.38 -18.56
CA GLY A 123 -29.87 12.33 -17.68
C GLY A 123 -29.29 12.30 -16.26
N ILE A 124 -28.39 13.22 -15.87
CA ILE A 124 -27.77 13.24 -14.53
C ILE A 124 -28.76 13.40 -13.35
N GLU A 125 -29.96 13.94 -13.62
CA GLU A 125 -31.03 14.08 -12.63
C GLU A 125 -32.01 12.90 -12.63
N SER A 126 -31.71 11.83 -13.38
CA SER A 126 -32.55 10.63 -13.42
C SER A 126 -32.54 9.91 -12.07
N GLU A 127 -33.63 9.18 -11.80
CA GLU A 127 -33.69 8.26 -10.66
C GLU A 127 -32.57 7.20 -10.75
N GLY A 128 -32.04 6.79 -9.61
CA GLY A 128 -30.91 5.87 -9.53
C GLY A 128 -29.54 6.55 -9.51
N ILE A 129 -29.49 7.89 -9.56
CA ILE A 129 -28.27 8.68 -9.50
C ILE A 129 -28.25 9.49 -8.19
N TYR A 130 -27.20 9.30 -7.39
CA TYR A 130 -27.08 9.88 -6.06
C TYR A 130 -25.77 10.64 -5.89
N THR A 131 -25.77 11.59 -4.95
CA THR A 131 -24.57 12.26 -4.45
C THR A 131 -24.43 11.93 -2.96
N LEU A 132 -23.23 12.07 -2.40
CA LEU A 132 -23.00 11.93 -0.97
C LEU A 132 -22.42 13.22 -0.39
N TRP A 133 -23.15 13.86 0.53
CA TRP A 133 -22.64 15.06 1.21
C TRP A 133 -23.10 15.18 2.67
N ASN A 134 -24.35 14.81 2.95
CA ASN A 134 -24.94 14.94 4.27
C ASN A 134 -25.57 13.62 4.75
N VAL A 135 -26.05 13.62 6.00
CA VAL A 135 -26.67 12.44 6.62
C VAL A 135 -27.89 11.94 5.84
N ASN A 136 -28.72 12.82 5.29
CA ASN A 136 -29.91 12.42 4.52
C ASN A 136 -29.54 11.74 3.20
N ASP A 137 -28.46 12.18 2.53
CA ASP A 137 -27.92 11.50 1.36
C ASP A 137 -27.43 10.08 1.72
N THR A 138 -26.79 9.99 2.88
CA THR A 138 -26.25 8.74 3.43
C THR A 138 -27.35 7.74 3.75
N ASP A 139 -28.41 8.21 4.42
CA ASP A 139 -29.59 7.39 4.75
C ASP A 139 -30.28 6.88 3.48
N LYS A 140 -30.38 7.71 2.43
CA LYS A 140 -30.94 7.28 1.13
C LYS A 140 -30.11 6.17 0.47
N ILE A 141 -28.79 6.35 0.37
CA ILE A 141 -27.91 5.36 -0.26
C ILE A 141 -27.93 4.06 0.54
N ARG A 142 -27.87 4.14 1.88
CA ARG A 142 -27.92 2.95 2.74
C ARG A 142 -29.26 2.23 2.66
N GLY A 143 -30.38 2.97 2.66
CA GLY A 143 -31.72 2.40 2.48
C GLY A 143 -31.83 1.62 1.17
N ILE A 144 -31.30 2.14 0.07
CA ILE A 144 -31.26 1.42 -1.22
C ILE A 144 -30.46 0.12 -1.11
N ILE A 145 -29.31 0.17 -0.46
CA ILE A 145 -28.44 -1.01 -0.30
C ILE A 145 -29.15 -2.09 0.53
N ASP A 146 -29.78 -1.71 1.63
CA ASP A 146 -30.41 -2.63 2.56
C ASP A 146 -31.74 -3.20 2.02
N GLU A 147 -32.54 -2.37 1.35
CA GLU A 147 -33.86 -2.75 0.83
C GLU A 147 -33.78 -3.44 -0.53
N LYS A 148 -32.97 -2.93 -1.46
CA LYS A 148 -32.93 -3.42 -2.85
C LYS A 148 -31.78 -4.39 -3.14
N GLN A 149 -30.80 -4.50 -2.24
CA GLN A 149 -29.63 -5.38 -2.38
C GLN A 149 -28.96 -5.32 -3.76
N PRO A 150 -28.58 -4.11 -4.23
CA PRO A 150 -27.98 -3.91 -5.54
C PRO A 150 -26.71 -4.75 -5.70
N LYS A 151 -26.44 -5.20 -6.92
CA LYS A 151 -25.26 -6.01 -7.27
C LYS A 151 -24.16 -5.19 -7.90
N THR A 152 -24.50 -4.07 -8.50
CA THR A 152 -23.59 -3.24 -9.31
C THR A 152 -23.77 -1.76 -9.02
N VAL A 153 -22.66 -1.03 -8.96
CA VAL A 153 -22.66 0.43 -8.79
C VAL A 153 -21.60 1.08 -9.68
N ALA A 154 -21.94 2.21 -10.29
CA ALA A 154 -20.96 3.09 -10.92
C ALA A 154 -20.61 4.25 -9.99
N ILE A 155 -19.32 4.47 -9.75
CA ILE A 155 -18.81 5.62 -9.02
C ILE A 155 -18.16 6.56 -10.01
N ILE A 156 -18.69 7.79 -10.13
CA ILE A 156 -18.18 8.78 -11.08
C ILE A 156 -17.29 9.76 -10.33
N GLY A 157 -15.99 9.75 -10.64
CA GLY A 157 -14.95 10.56 -10.01
C GLY A 157 -14.09 9.78 -9.01
N GLY A 158 -12.80 9.74 -9.25
CA GLY A 158 -11.76 9.07 -8.46
C GLY A 158 -11.10 9.97 -7.41
N GLY A 159 -11.83 10.92 -6.84
CA GLY A 159 -11.38 11.73 -5.69
C GLY A 159 -11.49 10.97 -4.36
N PHE A 160 -11.18 11.64 -3.23
CA PHE A 160 -11.26 11.06 -1.88
C PHE A 160 -12.58 10.32 -1.62
N ILE A 161 -13.71 11.02 -1.77
CA ILE A 161 -15.04 10.47 -1.49
C ILE A 161 -15.35 9.29 -2.43
N GLY A 162 -15.00 9.39 -3.71
CA GLY A 162 -15.23 8.33 -4.69
C GLY A 162 -14.45 7.06 -4.37
N LEU A 163 -13.19 7.20 -3.95
CA LEU A 163 -12.36 6.08 -3.53
C LEU A 163 -12.86 5.44 -2.22
N GLU A 164 -13.25 6.25 -1.24
CA GLU A 164 -13.86 5.75 0.01
C GLU A 164 -15.17 5.02 -0.27
N MET A 165 -16.01 5.54 -1.17
CA MET A 165 -17.25 4.90 -1.58
C MET A 165 -16.99 3.59 -2.35
N ALA A 166 -16.02 3.58 -3.26
CA ALA A 166 -15.63 2.37 -3.98
C ALA A 166 -15.20 1.26 -3.02
N GLU A 167 -14.35 1.58 -2.04
CA GLU A 167 -13.93 0.61 -1.02
C GLU A 167 -15.09 0.11 -0.17
N ASN A 168 -15.91 1.03 0.36
CA ASN A 168 -16.99 0.68 1.28
C ASN A 168 -18.10 -0.13 0.61
N LEU A 169 -18.48 0.20 -0.64
CA LEU A 169 -19.47 -0.56 -1.39
C LEU A 169 -18.92 -1.91 -1.87
N HIS A 170 -17.65 -1.97 -2.26
CA HIS A 170 -17.02 -3.25 -2.59
C HIS A 170 -17.00 -4.20 -1.38
N LYS A 171 -16.69 -3.70 -0.18
CA LYS A 171 -16.75 -4.49 1.06
C LYS A 171 -18.16 -4.98 1.42
N ARG A 172 -19.21 -4.30 0.95
CA ARG A 172 -20.61 -4.75 1.04
C ARG A 172 -20.96 -5.83 0.01
N GLY A 173 -20.01 -6.25 -0.83
CA GLY A 173 -20.19 -7.28 -1.86
C GLY A 173 -20.81 -6.77 -3.16
N ILE A 174 -20.81 -5.45 -3.39
CA ILE A 174 -21.33 -4.83 -4.60
C ILE A 174 -20.18 -4.70 -5.61
N GLN A 175 -20.40 -5.11 -6.86
CA GLN A 175 -19.41 -4.90 -7.93
C GLN A 175 -19.33 -3.41 -8.28
N VAL A 176 -18.12 -2.86 -8.19
CA VAL A 176 -17.89 -1.41 -8.37
C VAL A 176 -17.20 -1.14 -9.70
N PHE A 177 -17.77 -0.19 -10.45
CA PHE A 177 -17.16 0.41 -11.64
C PHE A 177 -16.76 1.85 -11.31
N LEU A 178 -15.47 2.10 -11.09
CA LEU A 178 -14.95 3.43 -10.81
C LEU A 178 -14.53 4.10 -12.12
N ILE A 179 -15.17 5.22 -12.44
CA ILE A 179 -15.00 5.94 -13.70
C ILE A 179 -14.42 7.33 -13.42
N GLU A 180 -13.26 7.63 -13.99
CA GLU A 180 -12.55 8.89 -13.84
C GLU A 180 -12.18 9.44 -15.22
N ALA A 181 -12.53 10.72 -15.44
CA ALA A 181 -12.27 11.40 -16.70
C ALA A 181 -10.77 11.69 -16.91
N GLN A 182 -10.02 11.84 -15.81
CA GLN A 182 -8.57 11.97 -15.86
C GLN A 182 -7.89 10.61 -16.02
N ASN A 183 -6.64 10.61 -16.46
CA ASN A 183 -5.82 9.41 -16.55
C ASN A 183 -5.41 8.83 -15.18
N GLN A 184 -5.86 9.39 -14.06
CA GLN A 184 -5.55 8.91 -12.72
C GLN A 184 -6.63 9.25 -11.70
N VAL A 185 -6.78 8.38 -10.70
CA VAL A 185 -7.42 8.73 -9.42
C VAL A 185 -6.54 9.65 -8.55
N MET A 186 -7.12 10.16 -7.48
CA MET A 186 -6.48 10.95 -6.43
C MET A 186 -5.65 12.11 -6.98
N ALA A 187 -6.34 13.12 -7.53
CA ALA A 187 -5.71 14.29 -8.16
C ALA A 187 -4.56 14.98 -7.39
N PRO A 188 -4.53 15.02 -6.04
CA PRO A 188 -3.39 15.54 -5.28
C PRO A 188 -2.07 14.78 -5.49
N LEU A 189 -2.12 13.52 -5.93
CA LEU A 189 -0.93 12.76 -6.32
C LEU A 189 -0.49 13.08 -7.75
N ASP A 190 0.80 12.91 -8.02
CA ASP A 190 1.31 12.78 -9.39
C ASP A 190 1.05 11.36 -9.92
N PHE A 191 1.07 11.23 -11.25
CA PHE A 191 0.59 10.04 -11.95
C PHE A 191 1.31 8.77 -11.50
N GLU A 192 2.62 8.81 -11.35
CA GLU A 192 3.43 7.65 -10.94
C GLU A 192 3.14 7.18 -9.51
N MET A 193 2.68 8.07 -8.64
CA MET A 193 2.26 7.72 -7.28
C MET A 193 0.83 7.17 -7.30
N ALA A 194 -0.04 7.70 -8.18
CA ALA A 194 -1.39 7.22 -8.37
C ALA A 194 -1.44 5.81 -9.00
N GLN A 195 -0.45 5.44 -9.82
CA GLN A 195 -0.32 4.09 -10.38
C GLN A 195 -0.29 2.99 -9.31
N ILE A 196 0.34 3.25 -8.16
CA ILE A 196 0.32 2.34 -7.00
C ILE A 196 -1.12 2.12 -6.51
N LEU A 197 -1.97 3.15 -6.59
CA LEU A 197 -3.38 3.02 -6.24
C LEU A 197 -4.16 2.30 -7.33
N HIS A 198 -3.86 2.51 -8.61
CA HIS A 198 -4.54 1.82 -9.72
C HIS A 198 -4.36 0.31 -9.62
N GLU A 199 -3.12 -0.14 -9.39
CA GLU A 199 -2.80 -1.55 -9.11
C GLU A 199 -3.61 -2.09 -7.94
N ASN A 200 -3.55 -1.41 -6.78
CA ASN A 200 -4.26 -1.84 -5.57
C ASN A 200 -5.79 -1.85 -5.70
N ILE A 201 -6.39 -0.90 -6.42
CA ILE A 201 -7.84 -0.84 -6.67
C ILE A 201 -8.26 -2.04 -7.54
N ASN A 202 -7.52 -2.30 -8.62
CA ASN A 202 -7.84 -3.39 -9.55
C ASN A 202 -7.58 -4.78 -8.93
N GLU A 203 -6.51 -4.94 -8.15
CA GLU A 203 -6.22 -6.17 -7.38
C GLU A 203 -7.29 -6.50 -6.33
N ASN A 204 -8.01 -5.47 -5.84
CA ASN A 204 -9.15 -5.63 -4.96
C ASN A 204 -10.48 -5.82 -5.72
N GLY A 205 -10.47 -6.08 -7.03
CA GLY A 205 -11.66 -6.48 -7.77
C GLY A 205 -12.56 -5.33 -8.25
N VAL A 206 -12.08 -4.08 -8.21
CA VAL A 206 -12.80 -2.93 -8.75
C VAL A 206 -12.41 -2.70 -10.22
N SER A 207 -13.41 -2.57 -11.08
CA SER A 207 -13.20 -2.18 -12.48
C SER A 207 -12.88 -0.69 -12.54
N LEU A 208 -11.72 -0.34 -13.10
CA LEU A 208 -11.22 1.03 -13.13
C LEU A 208 -11.15 1.57 -14.55
N TYR A 209 -11.92 2.62 -14.85
CA TYR A 209 -11.93 3.34 -16.12
C TYR A 209 -11.28 4.70 -15.95
N LEU A 210 -10.11 4.90 -16.56
CA LEU A 210 -9.33 6.13 -16.50
C LEU A 210 -9.27 6.78 -17.87
N GLY A 211 -9.25 8.11 -17.91
CA GLY A 211 -9.19 8.87 -19.16
C GLY A 211 -10.49 8.81 -19.96
N ASP A 212 -11.59 8.36 -19.34
CA ASP A 212 -12.87 8.12 -20.02
C ASP A 212 -14.03 8.67 -19.18
N GLY A 213 -14.44 9.90 -19.50
CA GLY A 213 -15.50 10.61 -18.78
C GLY A 213 -16.90 10.16 -19.18
N VAL A 214 -17.90 10.43 -18.33
CA VAL A 214 -19.31 10.15 -18.65
C VAL A 214 -19.88 11.19 -19.60
N THR A 215 -20.59 10.75 -20.64
CA THR A 215 -21.27 11.61 -21.63
C THR A 215 -22.79 11.65 -21.45
N SER A 216 -23.41 10.59 -20.94
CA SER A 216 -24.85 10.56 -20.66
C SER A 216 -25.23 9.46 -19.68
N PHE A 217 -26.41 9.63 -19.06
CA PHE A 217 -27.09 8.63 -18.27
C PHE A 217 -28.47 8.34 -18.87
N GLU A 218 -28.85 7.06 -18.93
CA GLU A 218 -30.18 6.64 -19.38
C GLU A 218 -30.77 5.64 -18.39
N LYS A 219 -32.06 5.81 -18.05
CA LYS A 219 -32.78 4.84 -17.21
C LYS A 219 -33.26 3.68 -18.08
N ALA A 220 -32.87 2.46 -17.72
CA ALA A 220 -33.25 1.22 -18.39
C ALA A 220 -33.90 0.25 -17.40
N GLY A 221 -35.21 0.40 -17.19
CA GLY A 221 -35.95 -0.34 -16.17
C GLY A 221 -35.53 0.11 -14.76
N GLU A 222 -35.06 -0.84 -13.94
CA GLU A 222 -34.51 -0.56 -12.60
C GLU A 222 -33.01 -0.21 -12.60
N LYS A 223 -32.35 -0.31 -13.77
CA LYS A 223 -30.92 -0.03 -13.94
C LYS A 223 -30.66 1.31 -14.60
N VAL A 224 -29.44 1.81 -14.47
CA VAL A 224 -28.91 2.99 -15.14
C VAL A 224 -27.85 2.54 -16.15
N ILE A 225 -27.96 3.01 -17.39
CA ILE A 225 -26.93 2.89 -18.41
C ILE A 225 -26.08 4.16 -18.33
N VAL A 226 -24.78 3.97 -18.11
CA VAL A 226 -23.77 5.04 -18.11
C VAL A 226 -23.01 4.94 -19.43
N THR A 227 -23.07 5.98 -20.25
CA THR A 227 -22.32 6.05 -21.52
C THR A 227 -21.06 6.88 -21.31
N LEU A 228 -19.92 6.35 -21.72
CA LEU A 228 -18.61 7.00 -21.62
C LEU A 228 -18.23 7.75 -22.90
N ALA A 229 -17.16 8.52 -22.86
CA ALA A 229 -16.64 9.27 -24.01
C ALA A 229 -16.07 8.34 -25.10
N SER A 230 -15.59 7.16 -24.71
CA SER A 230 -15.21 6.08 -25.63
C SER A 230 -16.39 5.41 -26.34
N GLN A 231 -17.63 5.83 -26.06
CA GLN A 231 -18.89 5.17 -26.45
C GLN A 231 -19.14 3.82 -25.76
N LYS A 232 -18.26 3.38 -24.85
CA LYS A 232 -18.52 2.24 -23.99
C LYS A 232 -19.74 2.53 -23.11
N THR A 233 -20.57 1.52 -22.90
CA THR A 233 -21.73 1.59 -22.01
C THR A 233 -21.56 0.64 -20.84
N ILE A 234 -21.96 1.08 -19.65
CA ILE A 234 -21.90 0.30 -18.42
C ILE A 234 -23.29 0.32 -17.79
N LYS A 235 -23.88 -0.85 -17.60
CA LYS A 235 -25.20 -0.99 -16.97
C LYS A 235 -25.03 -1.33 -15.49
N VAL A 236 -25.60 -0.51 -14.61
CA VAL A 236 -25.48 -0.64 -13.15
C VAL A 236 -26.82 -0.46 -12.44
N ASP A 237 -26.95 -0.92 -11.21
CA ASP A 237 -28.19 -0.77 -10.44
C ASP A 237 -28.36 0.66 -9.89
N PHE A 238 -27.27 1.34 -9.57
CA PHE A 238 -27.28 2.77 -9.23
C PHE A 238 -25.93 3.44 -9.47
N VAL A 239 -25.91 4.77 -9.42
CA VAL A 239 -24.74 5.62 -9.63
C VAL A 239 -24.51 6.50 -8.40
N VAL A 240 -23.24 6.68 -8.01
CA VAL A 240 -22.82 7.70 -7.05
C VAL A 240 -21.89 8.71 -7.73
N LEU A 241 -22.26 9.98 -7.69
CA LEU A 241 -21.47 11.10 -8.21
C LEU A 241 -20.54 11.64 -7.14
N SER A 242 -19.24 11.66 -7.44
CA SER A 242 -18.14 12.17 -6.60
C SER A 242 -17.13 12.98 -7.44
N ILE A 243 -17.64 13.93 -8.22
CA ILE A 243 -16.89 14.74 -9.20
C ILE A 243 -16.48 16.12 -8.68
N GLY A 244 -16.35 16.25 -7.36
CA GLY A 244 -15.96 17.49 -6.69
C GLY A 244 -17.15 18.29 -6.15
N VAL A 245 -16.83 19.50 -5.67
CA VAL A 245 -17.76 20.33 -4.89
C VAL A 245 -17.69 21.78 -5.34
N ARG A 246 -18.76 22.53 -5.08
CA ARG A 246 -18.89 23.96 -5.36
C ARG A 246 -19.19 24.72 -4.06
N PRO A 247 -18.52 25.85 -3.78
CA PRO A 247 -18.80 26.66 -2.59
C PRO A 247 -20.25 27.20 -2.58
N ASN A 248 -20.90 27.17 -1.42
CA ASN A 248 -22.27 27.66 -1.21
C ASN A 248 -22.28 29.17 -0.94
N SER A 249 -21.83 29.96 -1.90
CA SER A 249 -21.60 31.41 -1.76
C SER A 249 -22.73 32.30 -2.29
N GLN A 250 -23.86 31.72 -2.69
CA GLN A 250 -24.97 32.46 -3.29
C GLN A 250 -25.47 33.61 -2.38
N LEU A 251 -25.62 33.36 -1.08
CA LEU A 251 -25.97 34.39 -0.09
C LEU A 251 -24.97 35.56 -0.06
N ALA A 252 -23.68 35.25 -0.13
CA ALA A 252 -22.62 36.26 -0.14
C ALA A 252 -22.63 37.06 -1.45
N LYS A 253 -22.84 36.38 -2.58
CA LYS A 253 -22.99 37.02 -3.90
C LYS A 253 -24.15 38.01 -3.91
N ASP A 254 -25.33 37.58 -3.45
CA ASP A 254 -26.55 38.38 -3.47
C ASP A 254 -26.48 39.56 -2.48
N ALA A 255 -25.70 39.40 -1.41
CA ALA A 255 -25.34 40.49 -0.50
C ALA A 255 -24.27 41.44 -1.06
N GLY A 256 -23.70 41.17 -2.24
CA GLY A 256 -22.64 41.95 -2.86
C GLY A 256 -21.31 41.87 -2.11
N LEU A 257 -20.97 40.71 -1.53
CA LEU A 257 -19.63 40.42 -1.02
C LEU A 257 -18.73 39.93 -2.15
N GLU A 258 -17.42 40.18 -2.02
CA GLU A 258 -16.47 39.80 -3.07
C GLU A 258 -16.26 38.29 -3.12
N LEU A 259 -16.30 37.74 -4.33
CA LEU A 259 -16.03 36.34 -4.62
C LEU A 259 -14.85 36.22 -5.58
N ASN A 260 -14.15 35.09 -5.53
CA ASN A 260 -13.18 34.72 -6.56
C ASN A 260 -13.87 34.12 -7.80
N GLN A 261 -13.08 33.83 -8.84
CA GLN A 261 -13.60 33.29 -10.11
C GLN A 261 -14.29 31.91 -9.96
N ARG A 262 -13.94 31.14 -8.93
CA ARG A 262 -14.53 29.82 -8.62
C ARG A 262 -15.74 29.93 -7.68
N GLY A 263 -16.14 31.14 -7.32
CA GLY A 263 -17.25 31.43 -6.42
C GLY A 263 -16.92 31.27 -4.93
N GLY A 264 -15.65 31.17 -4.52
CA GLY A 264 -15.27 31.23 -3.11
C GLY A 264 -15.37 32.66 -2.58
N ILE A 265 -15.82 32.84 -1.34
CA ILE A 265 -15.86 34.14 -0.67
C ILE A 265 -14.43 34.61 -0.41
N LYS A 266 -14.09 35.82 -0.85
CA LYS A 266 -12.80 36.43 -0.53
C LYS A 266 -12.81 36.94 0.91
N VAL A 267 -11.75 36.63 1.63
CA VAL A 267 -11.52 37.10 3.00
C VAL A 267 -10.10 37.60 3.17
N ASP A 268 -9.88 38.49 4.13
CA ASP A 268 -8.54 38.87 4.57
C ASP A 268 -7.88 37.78 5.44
N SER A 269 -6.63 38.01 5.88
CA SER A 269 -5.89 37.10 6.78
C SER A 269 -6.64 36.86 8.10
N SER A 270 -7.46 37.81 8.56
CA SER A 270 -8.29 37.71 9.75
C SER A 270 -9.63 36.98 9.54
N LEU A 271 -9.85 36.47 8.32
CA LEU A 271 -11.06 35.77 7.86
C LEU A 271 -12.31 36.66 7.78
N GLN A 272 -12.12 37.98 7.68
CA GLN A 272 -13.18 38.96 7.47
C GLN A 272 -13.44 39.14 5.97
N THR A 273 -14.70 39.21 5.57
CA THR A 273 -15.10 39.44 4.17
C THR A 273 -14.85 40.91 3.75
N SER A 274 -15.19 41.28 2.52
CA SER A 274 -15.12 42.68 2.06
C SER A 274 -16.04 43.65 2.82
N TYR A 275 -16.90 43.15 3.73
CA TYR A 275 -17.75 43.98 4.60
C TYR A 275 -17.41 43.79 6.09
N PRO A 276 -17.08 44.87 6.83
CA PRO A 276 -16.79 44.80 8.26
C PRO A 276 -17.97 44.25 9.06
N GLY A 277 -17.71 43.34 10.01
CA GLY A 277 -18.77 42.69 10.77
C GLY A 277 -19.36 41.43 10.11
N ILE A 278 -18.84 41.02 8.95
CA ILE A 278 -19.17 39.75 8.29
C ILE A 278 -17.88 38.96 8.06
N TRP A 279 -17.83 37.74 8.58
CA TRP A 279 -16.74 36.79 8.46
C TRP A 279 -17.18 35.57 7.67
N ALA A 280 -16.23 34.83 7.09
CA ALA A 280 -16.53 33.57 6.41
C ALA A 280 -15.45 32.53 6.69
N VAL A 281 -15.85 31.25 6.79
CA VAL A 281 -14.93 30.13 7.12
C VAL A 281 -15.34 28.82 6.43
N GLY A 282 -14.38 27.91 6.31
CA GLY A 282 -14.58 26.56 5.75
C GLY A 282 -14.60 26.55 4.23
N ASP A 283 -15.18 25.50 3.64
CA ASP A 283 -15.11 25.23 2.19
C ASP A 283 -15.67 26.35 1.28
N VAL A 284 -16.42 27.30 1.85
CA VAL A 284 -17.01 28.42 1.11
C VAL A 284 -15.99 29.52 0.78
N ILE A 285 -14.84 29.58 1.47
CA ILE A 285 -13.88 30.69 1.31
C ILE A 285 -12.72 30.34 0.38
N GLU A 286 -12.16 31.38 -0.22
CA GLU A 286 -10.82 31.37 -0.78
C GLU A 286 -9.78 31.36 0.37
N VAL A 287 -8.71 30.58 0.21
CA VAL A 287 -7.58 30.54 1.16
C VAL A 287 -6.27 30.75 0.42
N GLU A 288 -5.26 31.22 1.13
CA GLU A 288 -3.90 31.26 0.61
C GLU A 288 -3.26 29.85 0.69
N HIS A 289 -2.57 29.43 -0.37
CA HIS A 289 -1.75 28.23 -0.37
C HIS A 289 -0.40 28.51 0.32
N PHE A 290 -0.11 27.81 1.41
CA PHE A 290 1.03 28.11 2.29
C PHE A 290 2.40 28.14 1.58
N VAL A 291 2.59 27.33 0.54
CA VAL A 291 3.89 27.22 -0.14
C VAL A 291 4.15 28.37 -1.11
N THR A 292 3.10 28.80 -1.83
CA THR A 292 3.19 29.74 -2.97
C THR A 292 2.65 31.13 -2.64
N GLY A 293 1.88 31.30 -1.57
CA GLY A 293 1.19 32.55 -1.27
C GLY A 293 0.05 32.87 -2.23
N LYS A 294 -0.32 31.94 -3.12
CA LYS A 294 -1.38 32.15 -4.12
C LYS A 294 -2.73 31.73 -3.56
N SER A 295 -3.78 32.45 -3.98
CA SER A 295 -5.15 32.10 -3.66
C SER A 295 -5.58 30.75 -4.26
N THR A 296 -6.29 29.94 -3.47
CA THR A 296 -6.80 28.63 -3.85
C THR A 296 -8.06 28.26 -3.06
N MET A 297 -8.62 27.08 -3.33
CA MET A 297 -9.75 26.49 -2.60
C MET A 297 -9.34 25.12 -2.07
N ILE A 298 -9.37 24.93 -0.74
CA ILE A 298 -9.00 23.66 -0.08
C ILE A 298 -10.15 23.27 0.88
N PRO A 299 -11.14 22.49 0.40
CA PRO A 299 -12.30 22.08 1.19
C PRO A 299 -11.95 20.91 2.12
N LEU A 300 -11.32 21.21 3.26
CA LEU A 300 -10.91 20.22 4.26
C LEU A 300 -11.37 20.62 5.67
N ALA A 301 -11.78 19.61 6.45
CA ALA A 301 -12.33 19.82 7.79
C ALA A 301 -11.32 20.44 8.78
N GLY A 302 -10.04 20.09 8.68
CA GLY A 302 -8.98 20.63 9.55
C GLY A 302 -8.88 22.16 9.45
N PRO A 303 -8.63 22.73 8.25
CA PRO A 303 -8.72 24.16 7.97
C PRO A 303 -10.03 24.81 8.49
N ALA A 304 -11.19 24.24 8.16
CA ALA A 304 -12.49 24.81 8.56
C ALA A 304 -12.62 24.98 10.08
N ASN A 305 -12.19 23.99 10.87
CA ASN A 305 -12.22 24.07 12.34
C ASN A 305 -11.26 25.13 12.89
N LYS A 306 -10.03 25.20 12.35
CA LYS A 306 -9.05 26.22 12.77
C LYS A 306 -9.55 27.64 12.45
N GLN A 307 -10.10 27.83 11.25
CA GLN A 307 -10.68 29.09 10.81
C GLN A 307 -11.84 29.55 11.71
N GLY A 308 -12.77 28.64 12.04
CA GLY A 308 -13.88 28.94 12.95
C GLY A 308 -13.40 29.38 14.35
N ARG A 309 -12.31 28.78 14.85
CA ARG A 309 -11.69 29.18 16.12
C ARG A 309 -11.08 30.58 16.04
N ILE A 310 -10.36 30.90 14.96
CA ILE A 310 -9.72 32.22 14.74
C ILE A 310 -10.78 33.31 14.68
N VAL A 311 -11.85 33.13 13.89
CA VAL A 311 -12.94 34.11 13.79
C VAL A 311 -13.56 34.40 15.15
N ALA A 312 -13.79 33.38 15.97
CA ALA A 312 -14.32 33.57 17.32
C ALA A 312 -13.37 34.39 18.22
N ASN A 313 -12.06 34.17 18.13
CA ASN A 313 -11.06 34.96 18.85
C ASN A 313 -11.06 36.43 18.37
N ASN A 314 -11.15 36.65 17.06
CA ASN A 314 -11.17 37.97 16.44
C ASN A 314 -12.43 38.77 16.79
N ILE A 315 -13.60 38.13 16.86
CA ILE A 315 -14.85 38.78 17.27
C ILE A 315 -14.79 39.26 18.73
N CYS A 316 -14.18 38.47 19.62
CA CYS A 316 -14.07 38.80 21.05
C CYS A 316 -12.89 39.74 21.38
N GLY A 317 -12.03 40.08 20.42
CA GLY A 317 -10.89 40.98 20.63
C GLY A 317 -9.91 40.50 21.71
N LEU A 318 -9.60 39.19 21.74
CA LEU A 318 -8.73 38.60 22.78
C LEU A 318 -7.30 39.16 22.80
N THR A 319 -6.83 39.62 21.65
CA THR A 319 -5.51 40.19 21.43
C THR A 319 -5.66 41.61 20.91
N GLN A 320 -4.63 42.43 21.10
CA GLN A 320 -4.61 43.81 20.56
C GLN A 320 -4.65 43.80 19.02
N GLU A 321 -4.02 42.80 18.41
CA GLU A 321 -4.03 42.55 16.97
C GLU A 321 -4.97 41.38 16.63
N LYS A 322 -5.55 41.37 15.44
CA LYS A 322 -6.37 40.24 14.99
C LYS A 322 -5.47 39.01 14.76
N GLU A 323 -5.94 37.84 15.17
CA GLU A 323 -5.31 36.56 14.85
C GLU A 323 -5.48 36.27 13.34
N GLU A 324 -4.39 35.85 12.71
CA GLU A 324 -4.34 35.60 11.26
C GLU A 324 -4.35 34.11 10.93
N TYR A 325 -5.00 33.75 9.84
CA TYR A 325 -4.92 32.43 9.23
C TYR A 325 -3.74 32.39 8.25
N GLU A 326 -2.66 31.71 8.64
CA GLU A 326 -1.42 31.62 7.86
C GLU A 326 -1.53 30.63 6.68
N GLY A 327 -2.65 30.61 5.96
CA GLY A 327 -2.85 29.74 4.79
C GLY A 327 -2.89 28.23 5.07
N SER A 328 -3.11 27.47 4.00
CA SER A 328 -3.32 26.02 4.02
C SER A 328 -2.27 25.27 3.22
N LEU A 329 -1.74 24.17 3.79
CA LEU A 329 -0.84 23.25 3.09
C LEU A 329 -1.56 22.24 2.19
N GLY A 330 -2.88 22.06 2.34
CA GLY A 330 -3.60 20.99 1.64
C GLY A 330 -3.24 19.58 2.12
N THR A 331 -2.73 19.43 3.35
CA THR A 331 -2.43 18.11 3.91
C THR A 331 -3.68 17.25 3.95
N SER A 332 -3.62 16.08 3.32
CA SER A 332 -4.75 15.16 3.17
C SER A 332 -4.28 13.71 3.25
N VAL A 333 -5.19 12.83 3.67
CA VAL A 333 -4.96 11.39 3.82
C VAL A 333 -6.24 10.64 3.49
N ALA A 334 -6.12 9.46 2.87
CA ALA A 334 -7.24 8.57 2.57
C ALA A 334 -6.81 7.11 2.77
N GLN A 335 -7.77 6.28 3.16
CA GLN A 335 -7.66 4.84 2.98
C GLN A 335 -8.15 4.47 1.58
N VAL A 336 -7.39 3.62 0.89
CA VAL A 336 -7.74 3.04 -0.41
C VAL A 336 -7.43 1.55 -0.32
N PHE A 337 -8.43 0.77 0.08
CA PHE A 337 -8.33 -0.66 0.38
C PHE A 337 -7.20 -0.95 1.39
N ASP A 338 -6.12 -1.57 0.91
CA ASP A 338 -4.98 -1.98 1.72
C ASP A 338 -3.95 -0.87 1.94
N LEU A 339 -4.09 0.24 1.22
CA LEU A 339 -3.14 1.32 1.22
C LEU A 339 -3.69 2.54 1.96
N THR A 340 -2.80 3.22 2.68
CA THR A 340 -2.97 4.61 3.04
C THR A 340 -2.23 5.46 2.01
N VAL A 341 -2.91 6.50 1.54
CA VAL A 341 -2.34 7.53 0.68
C VAL A 341 -2.40 8.86 1.41
N ALA A 342 -1.34 9.65 1.31
CA ALA A 342 -1.30 11.00 1.85
C ALA A 342 -0.52 11.97 0.97
N SER A 343 -0.87 13.25 1.04
CA SER A 343 -0.16 14.33 0.38
C SER A 343 -0.16 15.61 1.21
N THR A 344 0.82 16.48 0.99
CA THR A 344 0.89 17.84 1.55
C THR A 344 1.68 18.74 0.61
N GLY A 345 1.34 20.03 0.56
CA GLY A 345 1.94 20.98 -0.36
C GLY A 345 1.52 20.78 -1.81
N LEU A 346 2.43 21.10 -2.73
CA LEU A 346 2.19 21.06 -4.18
C LEU A 346 2.64 19.75 -4.80
N ASN A 347 1.94 19.33 -5.86
CA ASN A 347 2.40 18.28 -6.76
C ASN A 347 3.07 18.86 -8.02
N GLU A 348 3.71 18.01 -8.84
CA GLU A 348 4.39 18.47 -10.05
C GLU A 348 3.43 19.10 -11.06
N LYS A 349 2.21 18.58 -11.18
CA LYS A 349 1.19 19.13 -12.10
C LYS A 349 0.88 20.60 -11.78
N GLN A 350 0.71 20.92 -10.49
CA GLN A 350 0.48 22.29 -10.02
C GLN A 350 1.69 23.18 -10.28
N LEU A 351 2.90 22.70 -9.98
CA LEU A 351 4.13 23.46 -10.23
C LEU A 351 4.30 23.78 -11.72
N LYS A 352 4.10 22.79 -12.61
CA LYS A 352 4.17 22.97 -14.07
C LYS A 352 3.11 23.95 -14.56
N ALA A 353 1.88 23.87 -14.05
CA ALA A 353 0.81 24.81 -14.39
C ALA A 353 1.13 26.25 -13.95
N GLU A 354 1.94 26.42 -12.91
CA GLU A 354 2.44 27.72 -12.45
C GLU A 354 3.72 28.19 -13.17
N GLY A 355 4.22 27.43 -14.15
CA GLY A 355 5.40 27.76 -14.95
C GLY A 355 6.73 27.32 -14.34
N PHE A 356 6.73 26.50 -13.28
CA PHE A 356 7.97 25.96 -12.71
C PHE A 356 8.48 24.78 -13.53
N GLU A 357 9.79 24.72 -13.74
CA GLU A 357 10.46 23.67 -14.50
C GLU A 357 11.29 22.75 -13.61
N LYS A 358 11.15 21.43 -13.81
CA LYS A 358 11.96 20.42 -13.13
C LYS A 358 13.41 20.50 -13.63
N GLY A 359 14.38 20.45 -12.72
CA GLY A 359 15.80 20.65 -13.02
C GLY A 359 16.27 22.11 -12.89
N THR A 360 15.36 23.06 -13.05
CA THR A 360 15.66 24.50 -12.96
C THR A 360 15.15 25.11 -11.66
N ASP A 361 13.86 24.93 -11.36
CA ASP A 361 13.22 25.54 -10.19
C ASP A 361 13.02 24.56 -9.05
N TYR A 362 12.75 23.29 -9.39
CA TYR A 362 12.55 22.22 -8.43
C TYR A 362 13.12 20.89 -8.90
N GLU A 363 13.34 20.02 -7.93
CA GLU A 363 13.76 18.65 -8.08
C GLU A 363 12.79 17.71 -7.36
N THR A 364 12.86 16.44 -7.74
CA THR A 364 12.02 15.39 -7.15
C THR A 364 12.84 14.16 -6.86
N ILE A 365 12.49 13.47 -5.76
CA ILE A 365 13.00 12.13 -5.46
C ILE A 365 11.82 11.21 -5.17
N VAL A 366 11.98 9.93 -5.52
CA VAL A 366 11.05 8.86 -5.10
C VAL A 366 11.87 7.77 -4.44
N ILE A 367 11.55 7.49 -3.17
CA ILE A 367 12.20 6.45 -2.38
C ILE A 367 11.18 5.42 -1.92
N SER A 368 11.61 4.17 -1.82
CA SER A 368 10.83 3.11 -1.20
C SER A 368 11.54 2.68 0.08
N GLN A 369 10.83 2.70 1.20
CA GLN A 369 11.34 2.34 2.52
C GLN A 369 10.37 1.42 3.23
N LYS A 370 10.80 0.79 4.32
CA LYS A 370 9.90 0.03 5.19
C LYS A 370 9.33 0.93 6.29
N SER A 371 8.11 0.65 6.74
CA SER A 371 7.43 1.37 7.82
C SER A 371 8.22 1.33 9.13
N HIS A 372 8.91 0.22 9.40
CA HIS A 372 9.81 0.05 10.54
C HIS A 372 10.96 -0.93 10.24
N ALA A 373 11.74 -1.27 11.28
CA ALA A 373 12.95 -2.07 11.15
C ALA A 373 12.69 -3.41 10.44
N SER A 374 13.45 -3.66 9.37
CA SER A 374 13.22 -4.79 8.47
C SER A 374 13.30 -6.19 9.10
N TYR A 375 13.97 -6.33 10.25
CA TYR A 375 14.10 -7.58 11.01
C TYR A 375 12.94 -7.80 11.99
N TYR A 376 12.11 -6.78 12.23
CA TYR A 376 10.91 -6.88 13.04
C TYR A 376 9.72 -7.30 12.15
N PRO A 377 8.81 -8.18 12.62
CA PRO A 377 7.69 -8.66 11.82
C PRO A 377 6.84 -7.55 11.21
N MET A 378 6.20 -7.84 10.07
CA MET A 378 5.22 -6.95 9.41
C MET A 378 5.74 -5.56 9.01
N ALA A 379 7.04 -5.45 8.74
CA ALA A 379 7.62 -4.22 8.19
C ALA A 379 7.20 -4.04 6.72
N MET A 380 6.16 -3.22 6.50
CA MET A 380 5.55 -3.03 5.18
C MET A 380 6.24 -1.93 4.38
N PRO A 381 6.28 -2.03 3.04
CA PRO A 381 6.81 -0.98 2.20
C PRO A 381 5.90 0.26 2.18
N LEU A 382 6.53 1.41 2.06
CA LEU A 382 5.92 2.69 1.69
C LEU A 382 6.80 3.38 0.65
N THR A 383 6.17 4.04 -0.31
CA THR A 383 6.82 4.85 -1.33
C THR A 383 6.55 6.31 -1.01
N LEU A 384 7.61 7.11 -0.94
CA LEU A 384 7.59 8.52 -0.62
C LEU A 384 8.20 9.30 -1.77
N LYS A 385 7.44 10.25 -2.31
CA LYS A 385 7.90 11.28 -3.23
C LYS A 385 8.06 12.60 -2.49
N LEU A 386 9.20 13.25 -2.66
CA LEU A 386 9.51 14.56 -2.10
C LEU A 386 9.82 15.53 -3.25
N ILE A 387 9.22 16.72 -3.20
CA ILE A 387 9.39 17.79 -4.19
C ILE A 387 9.99 19.00 -3.47
N PHE A 388 11.10 19.53 -3.97
CA PHE A 388 11.87 20.56 -3.29
C PHE A 388 12.62 21.46 -4.27
N THR A 389 12.93 22.69 -3.86
CA THR A 389 13.71 23.63 -4.70
C THR A 389 15.19 23.27 -4.70
N ASN A 390 15.95 23.86 -5.62
CA ASN A 390 17.42 23.76 -5.63
C ASN A 390 18.10 24.33 -4.37
N LYS A 391 17.38 25.13 -3.57
CA LYS A 391 17.82 25.62 -2.25
C LYS A 391 17.40 24.70 -1.09
N GLY A 392 16.74 23.58 -1.39
CA GLY A 392 16.26 22.62 -0.41
C GLY A 392 14.93 22.99 0.28
N LYS A 393 14.23 24.04 -0.14
CA LYS A 393 12.88 24.35 0.37
C LYS A 393 11.92 23.25 -0.07
N ILE A 394 11.20 22.64 0.86
CA ILE A 394 10.21 21.61 0.55
C ILE A 394 8.97 22.28 -0.06
N LEU A 395 8.55 21.81 -1.23
CA LEU A 395 7.38 22.32 -1.95
C LEU A 395 6.17 21.40 -1.77
N GLY A 396 6.39 20.10 -1.64
CA GLY A 396 5.34 19.13 -1.39
C GLY A 396 5.85 17.71 -1.22
N THR A 397 4.97 16.83 -0.80
CA THR A 397 5.27 15.41 -0.54
C THR A 397 4.04 14.56 -0.78
N GLN A 398 4.27 13.35 -1.26
CA GLN A 398 3.26 12.33 -1.49
C GLN A 398 3.76 11.00 -0.95
N ILE A 399 2.90 10.24 -0.28
CA ILE A 399 3.26 8.97 0.34
C ILE A 399 2.14 7.96 0.11
N VAL A 400 2.50 6.76 -0.36
CA VAL A 400 1.59 5.63 -0.53
C VAL A 400 2.21 4.39 0.10
N GLY A 401 1.46 3.69 0.94
CA GLY A 401 1.94 2.48 1.62
C GLY A 401 0.92 1.85 2.53
N GLN A 402 1.19 0.65 3.02
CA GLN A 402 0.25 -0.10 3.88
C GLN A 402 0.31 0.31 5.36
N ASP A 403 1.40 0.96 5.79
CA ASP A 403 1.63 1.24 7.20
C ASP A 403 2.53 2.46 7.42
N GLY A 404 2.23 3.23 8.47
CA GLY A 404 3.01 4.37 8.94
C GLY A 404 3.13 5.53 7.94
N VAL A 405 2.18 5.68 7.03
CA VAL A 405 2.11 6.76 6.02
C VAL A 405 1.73 8.10 6.66
N ASP A 406 0.67 8.09 7.46
CA ASP A 406 0.14 9.19 8.28
C ASP A 406 1.23 9.85 9.14
N LYS A 407 2.02 9.05 9.86
CA LYS A 407 3.13 9.54 10.69
C LYS A 407 4.14 10.38 9.89
N ARG A 408 4.47 9.94 8.66
CA ARG A 408 5.50 10.61 7.85
C ARG A 408 4.95 11.85 7.15
N ILE A 409 3.70 11.82 6.70
CA ILE A 409 3.10 13.02 6.12
C ILE A 409 2.96 14.12 7.17
N ASP A 410 2.58 13.79 8.41
CA ASP A 410 2.44 14.76 9.50
C ASP A 410 3.80 15.35 9.91
N THR A 411 4.84 14.51 9.95
CA THR A 411 6.21 14.97 10.23
C THR A 411 6.70 15.97 9.17
N ILE A 412 6.45 15.69 7.89
CA ILE A 412 6.88 16.57 6.80
C ILE A 412 6.01 17.82 6.72
N ALA A 413 4.69 17.70 6.87
CA ALA A 413 3.77 18.84 6.90
C ALA A 413 4.11 19.80 8.06
N THR A 414 4.44 19.26 9.24
CA THR A 414 4.90 20.06 10.38
C THR A 414 6.22 20.75 10.05
N THR A 415 7.17 20.03 9.46
CA THR A 415 8.46 20.61 9.03
C THR A 415 8.26 21.74 8.03
N MET A 416 7.36 21.58 7.05
CA MET A 416 7.03 22.63 6.10
C MET A 416 6.41 23.85 6.81
N ARG A 417 5.47 23.63 7.74
CA ARG A 417 4.78 24.70 8.46
C ARG A 417 5.73 25.58 9.27
N VAL A 418 6.80 25.03 9.82
CA VAL A 418 7.84 25.78 10.57
C VAL A 418 8.98 26.31 9.67
N GLY A 419 8.82 26.25 8.34
CA GLY A 419 9.82 26.75 7.39
C GLY A 419 11.06 25.86 7.24
N GLY A 420 10.99 24.60 7.69
CA GLY A 420 12.07 23.64 7.56
C GLY A 420 12.36 23.22 6.12
N THR A 421 13.60 22.81 5.87
CA THR A 421 14.09 22.38 4.55
C THR A 421 14.47 20.91 4.55
N ILE A 422 14.98 20.39 3.43
CA ILE A 422 15.55 19.04 3.40
C ILE A 422 16.71 18.86 4.41
N GLU A 423 17.41 19.95 4.77
CA GLU A 423 18.43 19.93 5.84
C GLU A 423 17.82 19.62 7.20
N THR A 424 16.63 20.16 7.46
CA THR A 424 15.87 19.86 8.67
C THR A 424 15.51 18.38 8.71
N LEU A 425 15.00 17.81 7.61
CA LEU A 425 14.61 16.38 7.55
C LEU A 425 15.77 15.43 7.90
N LYS A 426 17.00 15.77 7.49
CA LYS A 426 18.21 14.99 7.83
C LYS A 426 18.53 14.99 9.33
N LYS A 427 18.21 16.09 10.02
CA LYS A 427 18.57 16.34 11.42
C LYS A 427 17.49 15.92 12.41
N LEU A 428 16.27 15.62 11.94
CA LEU A 428 15.17 15.20 12.81
C LEU A 428 15.53 13.95 13.61
N GLU A 429 15.49 14.06 14.93
CA GLU A 429 15.58 12.94 15.86
C GLU A 429 14.17 12.40 16.13
N LEU A 430 13.81 11.33 15.42
CA LEU A 430 12.48 10.72 15.51
C LEU A 430 12.50 9.49 16.42
N ALA A 431 11.37 9.21 17.07
CA ALA A 431 11.24 8.08 17.97
C ALA A 431 11.54 6.75 17.25
N TYR A 432 12.53 6.01 17.77
CA TYR A 432 12.95 4.73 17.22
C TYR A 432 12.89 3.61 18.27
N ALA A 433 12.09 2.61 17.95
CA ALA A 433 12.28 1.23 18.37
C ALA A 433 11.83 0.32 17.21
N PRO A 434 12.26 -0.96 17.17
CA PRO A 434 12.02 -1.84 16.03
C PRO A 434 10.56 -1.96 15.55
N PRO A 435 9.53 -1.92 16.42
CA PRO A 435 8.13 -1.99 15.98
C PRO A 435 7.60 -0.71 15.31
N TYR A 436 8.29 0.42 15.45
CA TYR A 436 7.73 1.73 15.08
C TYR A 436 8.50 2.43 13.96
N SER A 437 9.82 2.28 13.89
CA SER A 437 10.64 2.90 12.85
C SER A 437 11.94 2.12 12.62
N SER A 438 12.82 2.70 11.82
CA SER A 438 14.22 2.29 11.65
C SER A 438 15.14 3.34 12.27
N ALA A 439 16.41 3.00 12.51
CA ALA A 439 17.38 3.94 13.07
C ALA A 439 17.53 5.24 12.23
N LYS A 440 17.17 5.17 10.95
CA LYS A 440 16.93 6.33 10.08
C LYS A 440 15.51 6.18 9.57
N ASP A 441 14.61 7.08 9.94
CA ASP A 441 13.23 7.04 9.49
C ASP A 441 13.17 7.30 7.97
N PRO A 442 12.14 6.80 7.25
CA PRO A 442 11.88 7.20 5.87
C PRO A 442 11.96 8.72 5.61
N VAL A 443 11.57 9.56 6.57
CA VAL A 443 11.72 11.04 6.47
C VAL A 443 13.19 11.44 6.43
N ASN A 444 14.04 10.90 7.32
CA ASN A 444 15.47 11.17 7.28
C ASN A 444 16.09 10.67 5.96
N MET A 445 15.68 9.49 5.51
CA MET A 445 16.13 8.91 4.25
C MET A 445 15.76 9.80 3.05
N ALA A 446 14.56 10.39 3.03
CA ALA A 446 14.18 11.37 2.01
C ALA A 446 15.10 12.59 2.02
N GLY A 447 15.38 13.14 3.22
CA GLY A 447 16.34 14.24 3.39
C GLY A 447 17.75 13.91 2.86
N PHE A 448 18.28 12.71 3.18
CA PHE A 448 19.59 12.28 2.70
C PHE A 448 19.63 12.09 1.18
N VAL A 449 18.60 11.49 0.60
CA VAL A 449 18.53 11.25 -0.86
C VAL A 449 18.38 12.58 -1.62
N ALA A 450 17.57 13.52 -1.10
CA ALA A 450 17.41 14.85 -1.69
C ALA A 450 18.73 15.65 -1.65
N ASP A 451 19.43 15.65 -0.51
CA ASP A 451 20.74 16.29 -0.36
C ASP A 451 21.79 15.69 -1.32
N ASN A 452 21.82 14.37 -1.44
CA ASN A 452 22.71 13.69 -2.38
C ASN A 452 22.41 14.07 -3.84
N SER A 453 21.14 14.26 -4.18
CA SER A 453 20.70 14.71 -5.51
C SER A 453 21.18 16.13 -5.79
N LEU A 454 20.96 17.07 -4.85
CA LEU A 454 21.40 18.48 -5.02
C LEU A 454 22.92 18.62 -5.12
N LYS A 455 23.68 17.78 -4.41
CA LYS A 455 25.14 17.76 -4.48
C LYS A 455 25.70 17.07 -5.73
N GLY A 456 24.84 16.58 -6.62
CA GLY A 456 25.25 15.84 -7.81
C GLY A 456 25.97 14.51 -7.51
N LEU A 457 25.82 13.95 -6.30
CA LEU A 457 26.44 12.68 -5.94
C LEU A 457 25.78 11.50 -6.66
N VAL A 458 24.51 11.65 -7.01
CA VAL A 458 23.74 10.69 -7.79
C VAL A 458 22.58 11.44 -8.46
N SER A 459 22.15 10.99 -9.63
CA SER A 459 20.87 11.41 -10.22
C SER A 459 19.89 10.25 -10.20
N LEU A 460 18.62 10.56 -9.93
CA LEU A 460 17.54 9.58 -10.03
C LEU A 460 16.96 9.64 -11.44
N ILE A 461 16.44 8.50 -11.90
CA ILE A 461 15.69 8.38 -13.15
C ILE A 461 14.39 7.63 -12.91
N MET A 462 13.30 8.14 -13.48
CA MET A 462 11.98 7.52 -13.43
C MET A 462 11.86 6.39 -14.46
N PRO A 463 10.95 5.41 -14.25
CA PRO A 463 10.80 4.28 -15.16
C PRO A 463 10.51 4.67 -16.62
N ASN A 464 9.70 5.71 -16.87
CA ASN A 464 9.38 6.21 -18.21
C ASN A 464 10.52 6.97 -18.91
N GLU A 465 11.54 7.40 -18.18
CA GLU A 465 12.69 8.12 -18.74
C GLU A 465 13.78 7.16 -19.26
N ILE A 466 13.63 5.85 -18.99
CA ILE A 466 14.58 4.83 -19.46
C ILE A 466 14.39 4.60 -20.95
N THR A 467 15.46 4.79 -21.72
CA THR A 467 15.51 4.56 -23.17
C THR A 467 16.33 3.31 -23.51
N LYS A 468 16.21 2.81 -24.75
CA LYS A 468 16.86 1.56 -25.21
C LYS A 468 18.39 1.63 -25.29
N ASP A 469 18.96 2.83 -25.37
CA ASP A 469 20.39 3.10 -25.39
C ASP A 469 21.05 3.05 -24.00
N MET A 470 20.25 3.12 -22.94
CA MET A 470 20.72 3.01 -21.55
C MET A 470 20.91 1.54 -21.14
N ILE A 471 21.87 1.30 -20.25
CA ILE A 471 22.11 -0.02 -19.66
C ILE A 471 21.46 -0.10 -18.29
N LEU A 472 20.53 -1.04 -18.14
CA LEU A 472 19.95 -1.38 -16.85
C LEU A 472 20.87 -2.37 -16.11
N LEU A 473 21.36 -1.98 -14.94
CA LEU A 473 22.21 -2.81 -14.09
C LEU A 473 21.44 -3.25 -12.83
N ASP A 474 21.04 -4.52 -12.80
CA ASP A 474 20.47 -5.19 -11.64
C ASP A 474 21.57 -5.54 -10.65
N VAL A 475 21.56 -4.91 -9.48
CA VAL A 475 22.56 -5.15 -8.42
C VAL A 475 22.03 -5.97 -7.25
N ARG A 476 20.87 -6.62 -7.44
CA ARG A 476 20.27 -7.52 -6.45
C ARG A 476 20.98 -8.88 -6.42
N GLU A 477 20.65 -9.70 -5.43
CA GLU A 477 21.17 -11.06 -5.35
C GLU A 477 20.51 -11.98 -6.40
N ASN A 478 21.18 -13.08 -6.74
CA ASN A 478 20.71 -14.06 -7.73
C ASN A 478 19.25 -14.50 -7.50
N MET A 479 18.88 -14.76 -6.23
CA MET A 479 17.53 -15.22 -5.86
C MET A 479 16.45 -14.18 -6.17
N GLU A 480 16.72 -12.89 -5.97
CA GLU A 480 15.77 -11.82 -6.27
C GLU A 480 15.56 -11.67 -7.77
N ARG A 481 16.63 -11.84 -8.55
CA ARG A 481 16.57 -11.80 -10.02
C ARG A 481 15.76 -12.95 -10.60
N LEU A 482 15.92 -14.15 -10.03
CA LEU A 482 15.14 -15.34 -10.42
C LEU A 482 13.64 -15.14 -10.19
N ALA A 483 13.26 -14.46 -9.11
CA ALA A 483 11.86 -14.16 -8.83
C ALA A 483 11.27 -13.20 -9.88
N TRP A 484 11.98 -12.11 -10.20
CA TRP A 484 11.61 -11.17 -11.26
C TRP A 484 12.74 -10.18 -11.54
N HIS A 485 12.89 -9.72 -12.78
CA HIS A 485 13.82 -8.65 -13.15
C HIS A 485 13.31 -7.82 -14.32
N ILE A 486 13.87 -6.63 -14.51
CA ILE A 486 13.54 -5.79 -15.67
C ILE A 486 14.15 -6.44 -16.92
N PRO A 487 13.36 -6.72 -17.98
CA PRO A 487 13.87 -7.33 -19.20
C PRO A 487 15.07 -6.58 -19.78
N GLY A 488 16.05 -7.33 -20.28
CA GLY A 488 17.27 -6.76 -20.87
C GLY A 488 18.30 -6.21 -19.87
N SER A 489 18.05 -6.30 -18.56
CA SER A 489 19.03 -5.86 -17.56
C SER A 489 20.24 -6.78 -17.43
N ILE A 490 21.42 -6.18 -17.31
CA ILE A 490 22.67 -6.85 -16.92
C ILE A 490 22.61 -7.12 -15.41
N HIS A 491 23.14 -8.27 -14.97
CA HIS A 491 23.13 -8.64 -13.57
C HIS A 491 24.53 -8.76 -12.99
N ILE A 492 24.82 -7.91 -12.00
CA ILE A 492 26.05 -7.94 -11.23
C ILE A 492 25.68 -7.61 -9.77
N PRO A 493 25.57 -8.61 -8.88
CA PRO A 493 25.27 -8.37 -7.48
C PRO A 493 26.20 -7.32 -6.87
N LEU A 494 25.69 -6.47 -5.98
CA LEU A 494 26.46 -5.37 -5.38
C LEU A 494 27.79 -5.84 -4.76
N GLY A 495 27.83 -7.04 -4.18
CA GLY A 495 29.05 -7.62 -3.60
C GLY A 495 30.13 -7.97 -4.63
N GLU A 496 29.76 -8.17 -5.89
CA GLU A 496 30.65 -8.58 -6.98
C GLU A 496 31.06 -7.40 -7.87
N ILE A 497 30.33 -6.27 -7.83
CA ILE A 497 30.51 -5.16 -8.76
C ILE A 497 31.95 -4.65 -8.84
N ARG A 498 32.70 -4.63 -7.73
CA ARG A 498 34.10 -4.17 -7.72
C ARG A 498 35.06 -5.10 -8.46
N LYS A 499 34.74 -6.39 -8.55
CA LYS A 499 35.54 -7.40 -9.25
C LYS A 499 35.16 -7.49 -10.72
N ARG A 500 33.91 -7.16 -11.03
CA ARG A 500 33.28 -7.31 -12.35
C ARG A 500 33.00 -5.96 -13.02
N ILE A 501 33.66 -4.90 -12.56
CA ILE A 501 33.36 -3.52 -12.99
C ILE A 501 33.69 -3.31 -14.48
N GLU A 502 34.71 -4.00 -14.98
CA GLU A 502 35.15 -3.93 -16.39
C GLU A 502 34.16 -4.60 -17.37
N GLU A 503 33.17 -5.35 -16.88
CA GLU A 503 32.07 -5.87 -17.73
C GLU A 503 31.13 -4.75 -18.20
N LEU A 504 31.20 -3.57 -17.57
CA LEU A 504 30.32 -2.45 -17.85
C LEU A 504 30.98 -1.45 -18.81
N PRO A 505 30.30 -1.02 -19.88
CA PRO A 505 30.85 -0.03 -20.78
C PRO A 505 30.91 1.36 -20.12
N LYS A 506 31.94 2.15 -20.45
CA LYS A 506 32.15 3.51 -19.89
C LYS A 506 31.50 4.61 -20.74
N ASP A 507 31.20 4.31 -21.99
CA ASP A 507 30.63 5.23 -22.99
C ASP A 507 29.09 5.31 -22.94
N LYS A 508 28.43 4.43 -22.16
CA LYS A 508 26.97 4.38 -22.03
C LYS A 508 26.47 4.85 -20.67
N ILE A 509 25.22 5.33 -20.65
CA ILE A 509 24.51 5.65 -19.41
C ILE A 509 24.15 4.35 -18.69
N ILE A 510 24.60 4.19 -17.45
CA ILE A 510 24.25 3.05 -16.60
C ILE A 510 23.16 3.47 -15.62
N VAL A 511 22.03 2.78 -15.64
CA VAL A 511 20.95 2.92 -14.66
C VAL A 511 21.01 1.73 -13.73
N THR A 512 21.51 1.94 -12.52
CA THR A 512 21.49 0.89 -11.50
C THR A 512 20.07 0.75 -10.96
N TYR A 513 19.67 -0.47 -10.61
CA TYR A 513 18.47 -0.69 -9.81
C TYR A 513 18.65 -1.83 -8.80
N CYS A 514 17.87 -1.75 -7.73
CA CYS A 514 17.67 -2.86 -6.81
C CYS A 514 16.23 -2.87 -6.29
N ALA A 515 15.91 -3.68 -5.28
CA ALA A 515 14.54 -3.79 -4.77
C ALA A 515 13.94 -2.44 -4.34
N VAL A 516 14.72 -1.60 -3.64
CA VAL A 516 14.24 -0.36 -2.99
C VAL A 516 15.15 0.85 -3.19
N GLY A 517 16.16 0.75 -4.07
CA GLY A 517 17.11 1.83 -4.38
C GLY A 517 18.40 1.90 -3.53
N VAL A 518 18.44 1.39 -2.29
CA VAL A 518 19.62 1.54 -1.40
C VAL A 518 20.90 0.90 -1.96
N ARG A 519 20.84 -0.36 -2.41
CA ARG A 519 21.98 -1.05 -3.02
C ARG A 519 22.38 -0.41 -4.36
N SER A 520 21.37 0.09 -5.07
CA SER A 520 21.52 0.82 -6.32
C SER A 520 22.37 2.07 -6.15
N TYR A 521 22.07 2.87 -5.13
CA TYR A 521 22.87 4.04 -4.78
C TYR A 521 24.33 3.67 -4.53
N ASN A 522 24.59 2.63 -3.74
CA ASN A 522 25.96 2.18 -3.47
C ASN A 522 26.69 1.75 -4.75
N ALA A 523 26.02 1.00 -5.63
CA ALA A 523 26.57 0.64 -6.93
C ALA A 523 26.87 1.87 -7.77
N ALA A 524 25.95 2.83 -7.85
CA ALA A 524 26.15 4.07 -8.59
C ALA A 524 27.36 4.86 -8.09
N ARG A 525 27.51 4.99 -6.77
CA ARG A 525 28.68 5.65 -6.17
C ARG A 525 29.99 4.93 -6.47
N ILE A 526 30.00 3.60 -6.43
CA ILE A 526 31.18 2.80 -6.81
C ILE A 526 31.55 3.09 -8.27
N LEU A 527 30.59 3.01 -9.20
CA LEU A 527 30.84 3.27 -10.62
C LEU A 527 31.36 4.68 -10.87
N MET A 528 30.69 5.70 -10.30
CA MET A 528 31.09 7.10 -10.47
C MET A 528 32.51 7.37 -9.94
N GLN A 529 32.88 6.77 -8.81
CA GLN A 529 34.23 6.92 -8.24
C GLN A 529 35.32 6.18 -9.04
N ASN A 530 34.94 5.26 -9.94
CA ASN A 530 35.87 4.51 -10.80
C ASN A 530 35.83 5.00 -12.27
N GLY A 531 35.27 6.20 -12.52
CA GLY A 531 35.35 6.87 -13.81
C GLY A 531 34.14 6.68 -14.74
N TRP A 532 33.03 6.12 -14.27
CA TRP A 532 31.76 6.16 -15.01
C TRP A 532 31.05 7.49 -14.76
N ASN A 533 31.11 8.39 -15.74
CA ASN A 533 30.59 9.75 -15.60
C ASN A 533 29.06 9.83 -15.73
N GLN A 534 28.43 8.82 -16.32
CA GLN A 534 26.99 8.81 -16.61
C GLN A 534 26.29 7.65 -15.91
N VAL A 535 26.02 7.82 -14.61
CA VAL A 535 25.34 6.80 -13.79
C VAL A 535 24.11 7.39 -13.13
N LYS A 536 22.98 6.71 -13.25
CA LYS A 536 21.70 7.07 -12.63
C LYS A 536 21.19 5.93 -11.74
N VAL A 537 20.32 6.25 -10.80
CA VAL A 537 19.62 5.28 -9.94
C VAL A 537 18.15 5.25 -10.30
N LEU A 538 17.62 4.05 -10.57
CA LEU A 538 16.19 3.89 -10.76
C LEU A 538 15.42 4.29 -9.49
N ALA A 539 14.53 5.26 -9.62
CA ALA A 539 13.70 5.75 -8.53
C ALA A 539 12.73 4.67 -8.04
N GLY A 540 12.47 4.61 -6.73
CA GLY A 540 11.52 3.67 -6.12
C GLY A 540 11.87 2.17 -6.14
N GLY A 541 12.76 1.71 -7.03
CA GLY A 541 13.17 0.31 -7.13
C GLY A 541 12.21 -0.59 -7.92
N THR A 542 12.35 -1.91 -7.79
CA THR A 542 11.66 -2.88 -8.67
C THR A 542 10.15 -2.91 -8.52
N ASN A 543 9.63 -2.81 -7.29
CA ASN A 543 8.18 -2.86 -7.08
C ASN A 543 7.52 -1.61 -7.65
N PHE A 544 8.12 -0.44 -7.41
CA PHE A 544 7.65 0.80 -8.00
C PHE A 544 7.70 0.77 -9.53
N TYR A 545 8.74 0.17 -10.13
CA TYR A 545 8.80 -0.03 -11.59
C TYR A 545 7.62 -0.87 -12.11
N LYS A 546 7.22 -1.94 -11.41
CA LYS A 546 6.07 -2.76 -11.80
C LYS A 546 4.78 -1.95 -11.75
N SER A 547 4.52 -1.31 -10.61
CA SER A 547 3.33 -0.47 -10.43
C SER A 547 3.28 0.66 -11.46
N PHE A 548 4.42 1.28 -11.78
CA PHE A 548 4.51 2.38 -12.75
C PHE A 548 3.95 2.01 -14.14
N PHE A 549 4.19 0.78 -14.58
CA PHE A 549 3.72 0.26 -15.87
C PHE A 549 2.47 -0.60 -15.75
N PHE A 550 1.80 -0.58 -14.59
CA PHE A 550 0.55 -1.30 -14.42
C PHE A 550 -0.50 -0.76 -15.41
N GLN A 551 -1.27 -1.68 -15.98
CA GLN A 551 -2.41 -1.37 -16.82
C GLN A 551 -3.61 -2.04 -16.18
N PRO A 552 -4.65 -1.28 -15.77
CA PRO A 552 -5.85 -1.86 -15.19
C PRO A 552 -6.48 -2.88 -16.13
N GLU A 553 -6.77 -4.08 -15.63
CA GLU A 553 -7.54 -5.07 -16.38
C GLU A 553 -9.03 -4.76 -16.22
N GLU A 554 -9.79 -4.84 -17.33
CA GLU A 554 -11.24 -4.75 -17.28
C GLU A 554 -11.80 -6.03 -16.67
N ILE A 555 -12.42 -5.91 -15.49
CA ILE A 555 -13.13 -7.03 -14.87
C ILE A 555 -14.50 -7.13 -15.53
N GLU A 556 -14.71 -8.19 -16.31
CA GLU A 556 -15.96 -8.44 -17.05
C GLU A 556 -17.18 -8.51 -16.12
N GLN A 557 -18.30 -7.94 -16.57
CA GLN A 557 -19.60 -8.18 -15.95
C GLN A 557 -19.98 -9.64 -16.20
N SER A 558 -19.92 -10.50 -15.18
CA SER A 558 -20.56 -11.81 -15.28
C SER A 558 -22.08 -11.60 -15.35
N GLU A 559 -22.67 -11.75 -16.54
CA GLU A 559 -24.12 -11.65 -16.75
C GLU A 559 -24.94 -12.79 -16.10
N GLU A 560 -24.28 -13.72 -15.40
CA GLU A 560 -24.93 -14.79 -14.64
C GLU A 560 -24.46 -14.84 -13.19
N ILE A 561 -25.07 -14.03 -12.33
CA ILE A 561 -25.38 -14.50 -10.97
C ILE A 561 -26.73 -15.21 -11.08
N ASN A 562 -26.77 -16.28 -11.88
CA ASN A 562 -27.95 -17.11 -12.01
C ASN A 562 -28.12 -17.92 -10.71
N GLU A 563 -29.36 -18.21 -10.37
CA GLU A 563 -29.86 -18.86 -9.15
C GLU A 563 -29.32 -20.28 -8.86
N GLN A 564 -28.18 -20.66 -9.41
CA GLN A 564 -27.46 -21.89 -9.06
C GLN A 564 -26.59 -21.76 -7.81
N SER A 565 -26.30 -20.53 -7.35
CA SER A 565 -25.53 -20.32 -6.10
C SER A 565 -26.32 -20.61 -4.82
N SER A 566 -27.66 -20.71 -4.89
CA SER A 566 -28.52 -21.15 -3.77
C SER A 566 -28.78 -22.66 -3.78
N GLN A 567 -28.85 -23.33 -4.95
CA GLN A 567 -28.96 -24.80 -5.02
C GLN A 567 -27.61 -25.54 -4.83
N LEU A 568 -26.48 -24.88 -5.09
CA LEU A 568 -25.15 -25.43 -4.75
C LEU A 568 -24.77 -25.27 -3.26
N LYS A 569 -25.50 -24.44 -2.49
CA LYS A 569 -25.27 -24.26 -1.05
C LYS A 569 -25.92 -25.34 -0.19
N GLU A 570 -26.94 -26.04 -0.68
CA GLU A 570 -27.56 -27.18 0.04
C GLU A 570 -27.03 -28.57 -0.38
N THR A 571 -26.14 -28.65 -1.38
CA THR A 571 -25.58 -29.96 -1.83
C THR A 571 -24.06 -30.10 -1.60
N LYS A 572 -23.45 -29.23 -0.78
CA LYS A 572 -22.03 -29.33 -0.36
C LYS A 572 -21.84 -29.57 1.14
N ALA A 573 -22.87 -30.06 1.83
CA ALA A 573 -22.75 -30.58 3.18
C ALA A 573 -22.49 -32.10 3.14
N LYS A 574 -21.25 -32.51 2.82
CA LYS A 574 -20.62 -33.80 3.19
C LYS A 574 -19.25 -33.99 2.50
N LEU A 575 -18.33 -33.05 2.64
CA LEU A 575 -16.90 -33.30 2.44
C LEU A 575 -16.16 -32.70 3.63
N ALA A 576 -15.27 -33.46 4.25
CA ALA A 576 -14.53 -33.00 5.42
C ALA A 576 -13.64 -31.81 5.03
N VAL A 577 -13.92 -30.64 5.62
CA VAL A 577 -13.11 -29.44 5.44
C VAL A 577 -12.02 -29.43 6.50
N LYS A 578 -10.76 -29.50 6.07
CA LYS A 578 -9.60 -29.40 6.95
C LYS A 578 -9.03 -27.99 6.85
N THR A 579 -8.72 -27.35 7.98
CA THR A 579 -8.16 -25.99 8.01
C THR A 579 -6.68 -26.04 8.38
N LEU A 580 -5.85 -25.26 7.70
CA LEU A 580 -4.40 -25.21 7.89
C LEU A 580 -3.90 -23.78 8.02
N ASP A 581 -3.37 -23.44 9.20
CA ASP A 581 -2.76 -22.13 9.43
C ASP A 581 -1.28 -22.11 9.03
N CYS A 582 -0.93 -21.27 8.07
CA CYS A 582 0.42 -21.01 7.58
C CYS A 582 0.88 -19.55 7.83
N CYS A 583 0.15 -18.77 8.64
CA CYS A 583 0.51 -17.40 8.99
C CYS A 583 1.87 -17.33 9.70
N GLY A 584 2.68 -16.33 9.37
CA GLY A 584 4.03 -16.14 9.94
C GLY A 584 5.13 -17.06 9.39
N LEU A 585 4.83 -17.96 8.45
CA LEU A 585 5.83 -18.75 7.72
C LEU A 585 6.33 -17.98 6.49
N GLN A 586 7.63 -18.08 6.20
CA GLN A 586 8.25 -17.55 4.98
C GLN A 586 8.47 -18.68 3.97
N CYS A 587 8.52 -18.35 2.67
CA CYS A 587 8.80 -19.30 1.60
C CYS A 587 10.06 -20.15 1.90
N PRO A 588 10.01 -21.50 1.77
CA PRO A 588 8.94 -22.34 1.19
C PRO A 588 7.95 -22.94 2.22
N GLY A 589 7.98 -22.49 3.48
CA GLY A 589 7.26 -23.09 4.61
C GLY A 589 5.75 -23.34 4.37
N PRO A 590 4.98 -22.36 3.85
CA PRO A 590 3.56 -22.56 3.57
C PRO A 590 3.28 -23.71 2.60
N ILE A 591 3.99 -23.78 1.47
CA ILE A 591 3.80 -24.81 0.44
C ILE A 591 4.17 -26.20 0.95
N MET A 592 5.24 -26.33 1.74
CA MET A 592 5.62 -27.61 2.35
C MET A 592 4.56 -28.13 3.30
N LYS A 593 3.99 -27.24 4.14
CA LYS A 593 2.95 -27.60 5.10
C LYS A 593 1.65 -28.01 4.40
N VAL A 594 1.32 -27.34 3.30
CA VAL A 594 0.20 -27.71 2.42
C VAL A 594 0.43 -29.09 1.81
N ASN A 595 1.59 -29.35 1.21
CA ASN A 595 1.90 -30.65 0.58
C ASN A 595 1.85 -31.82 1.60
N ALA A 596 2.45 -31.64 2.78
CA ALA A 596 2.40 -32.65 3.85
C ALA A 596 0.95 -32.94 4.29
N THR A 597 0.13 -31.90 4.42
CA THR A 597 -1.29 -32.05 4.79
C THR A 597 -2.07 -32.73 3.68
N MET A 598 -1.87 -32.34 2.42
CA MET A 598 -2.53 -32.92 1.24
C MET A 598 -2.18 -34.40 1.03
N ASN A 599 -0.97 -34.83 1.39
CA ASN A 599 -0.59 -36.25 1.37
C ASN A 599 -1.42 -37.11 2.35
N THR A 600 -1.88 -36.51 3.46
CA THR A 600 -2.71 -37.21 4.46
C THR A 600 -4.21 -37.17 4.18
N MET A 601 -4.64 -36.40 3.18
CA MET A 601 -6.06 -36.21 2.85
C MET A 601 -6.59 -37.28 1.89
N GLN A 602 -7.89 -37.57 1.94
CA GLN A 602 -8.57 -38.45 0.98
C GLN A 602 -8.96 -37.66 -0.29
N GLN A 603 -9.22 -38.39 -1.38
CA GLN A 603 -9.62 -37.79 -2.65
C GLN A 603 -10.92 -36.98 -2.49
N GLY A 604 -10.96 -35.79 -3.09
CA GLY A 604 -12.13 -34.90 -3.02
C GLY A 604 -12.24 -34.07 -1.74
N GLU A 605 -11.41 -34.32 -0.70
CA GLU A 605 -11.37 -33.47 0.50
C GLU A 605 -10.86 -32.06 0.22
N ILE A 606 -11.34 -31.11 1.02
CA ILE A 606 -11.09 -29.67 0.84
C ILE A 606 -10.17 -29.17 1.95
N LEU A 607 -9.12 -28.46 1.58
CA LEU A 607 -8.15 -27.83 2.49
C LEU A 607 -8.28 -26.30 2.41
N LYS A 608 -8.60 -25.65 3.52
CA LYS A 608 -8.63 -24.19 3.67
C LYS A 608 -7.34 -23.72 4.35
N ILE A 609 -6.58 -22.81 3.72
CA ILE A 609 -5.22 -22.45 4.13
C ILE A 609 -5.12 -20.95 4.40
N SER A 610 -4.70 -20.51 5.59
CA SER A 610 -4.43 -19.08 5.88
C SER A 610 -2.94 -18.76 5.78
N ALA A 611 -2.55 -17.66 5.13
CA ALA A 611 -1.16 -17.22 5.01
C ALA A 611 -1.03 -15.69 4.95
N THR A 612 0.06 -15.15 5.47
CA THR A 612 0.37 -13.70 5.48
C THR A 612 1.33 -13.26 4.36
N ASP A 613 1.81 -14.20 3.55
CA ASP A 613 2.75 -13.94 2.45
C ASP A 613 1.99 -13.62 1.15
N MET A 614 2.21 -12.43 0.58
CA MET A 614 1.53 -12.00 -0.65
C MET A 614 1.92 -12.84 -1.88
N GLY A 615 3.10 -13.49 -1.88
CA GLY A 615 3.51 -14.41 -2.93
C GLY A 615 2.79 -15.77 -2.89
N PHE A 616 2.25 -16.16 -1.73
CA PHE A 616 1.68 -17.49 -1.51
C PHE A 616 0.52 -17.80 -2.45
N ALA A 617 -0.33 -16.82 -2.77
CA ALA A 617 -1.47 -17.02 -3.66
C ALA A 617 -1.05 -17.38 -5.10
N ALA A 618 0.04 -16.78 -5.59
CA ALA A 618 0.60 -17.10 -6.90
C ALA A 618 1.30 -18.47 -6.89
N ASP A 619 2.05 -18.76 -5.82
CA ASP A 619 2.77 -20.01 -5.63
C ASP A 619 1.82 -21.22 -5.51
N ILE A 620 0.75 -21.10 -4.73
CA ILE A 620 -0.21 -22.20 -4.52
C ILE A 620 -1.05 -22.49 -5.77
N LYS A 621 -1.40 -21.45 -6.55
CA LYS A 621 -2.08 -21.62 -7.84
C LYS A 621 -1.20 -22.41 -8.81
N SER A 622 0.09 -22.07 -8.86
CA SER A 622 1.10 -22.79 -9.66
C SER A 622 1.34 -24.23 -9.16
N TRP A 623 1.29 -24.44 -7.84
CA TRP A 623 1.42 -25.76 -7.21
C TRP A 623 0.22 -26.67 -7.53
N CYS A 624 -1.01 -26.14 -7.47
CA CYS A 624 -2.24 -26.89 -7.79
C CYS A 624 -2.21 -27.42 -9.24
N GLN A 625 -1.92 -26.53 -10.20
CA GLN A 625 -1.83 -26.88 -11.63
C GLN A 625 -0.85 -28.01 -11.91
N ARG A 626 0.23 -28.13 -11.12
CA ARG A 626 1.30 -29.12 -11.34
C ARG A 626 1.10 -30.43 -10.61
N THR A 627 0.43 -30.39 -9.45
CA THR A 627 0.21 -31.57 -8.60
C THR A 627 -1.10 -32.29 -8.90
N GLY A 628 -1.89 -31.75 -9.84
CA GLY A 628 -3.22 -32.27 -10.20
C GLY A 628 -4.30 -31.92 -9.18
N ASN A 629 -4.01 -31.04 -8.21
CA ASN A 629 -4.98 -30.54 -7.24
C ASN A 629 -5.74 -29.33 -7.81
N THR A 630 -6.98 -29.12 -7.34
CA THR A 630 -7.84 -28.05 -7.86
C THR A 630 -7.78 -26.85 -6.92
N PHE A 631 -7.43 -25.68 -7.47
CA PHE A 631 -7.59 -24.40 -6.78
C PHE A 631 -9.07 -24.01 -6.83
N ILE A 632 -9.72 -23.79 -5.69
CA ILE A 632 -11.16 -23.46 -5.63
C ILE A 632 -11.34 -21.95 -5.57
N GLU A 633 -10.84 -21.31 -4.51
CA GLU A 633 -11.10 -19.90 -4.24
C GLU A 633 -9.99 -19.27 -3.40
N LYS A 634 -9.92 -17.94 -3.45
CA LYS A 634 -9.10 -17.10 -2.59
C LYS A 634 -10.02 -16.12 -1.90
N GLU A 635 -9.99 -16.12 -0.59
CA GLU A 635 -10.63 -15.12 0.26
C GLU A 635 -9.55 -14.29 0.97
N LYS A 636 -9.85 -13.04 1.29
CA LYS A 636 -8.95 -12.20 2.09
C LYS A 636 -9.66 -11.80 3.36
N THR A 637 -9.02 -12.02 4.50
CA THR A 637 -9.57 -11.63 5.80
C THR A 637 -8.54 -10.77 6.52
N GLY A 638 -8.72 -9.46 6.47
CA GLY A 638 -7.76 -8.49 7.02
C GLY A 638 -6.41 -8.54 6.30
N LYS A 639 -5.32 -8.81 7.05
CA LYS A 639 -3.95 -8.94 6.52
C LYS A 639 -3.58 -10.37 6.09
N GLU A 640 -4.54 -11.30 6.13
CA GLU A 640 -4.34 -12.71 5.79
C GLU A 640 -4.99 -13.04 4.44
N VAL A 641 -4.30 -13.86 3.66
CA VAL A 641 -4.81 -14.49 2.44
C VAL A 641 -5.23 -15.90 2.79
N ILE A 642 -6.51 -16.21 2.58
CA ILE A 642 -7.07 -17.54 2.76
C ILE A 642 -7.26 -18.18 1.39
N VAL A 643 -6.70 -19.36 1.18
CA VAL A 643 -6.80 -20.10 -0.09
C VAL A 643 -7.46 -21.44 0.18
N THR A 644 -8.49 -21.77 -0.59
CA THR A 644 -9.17 -23.07 -0.54
C THR A 644 -8.76 -23.91 -1.74
N ILE A 645 -8.29 -25.13 -1.50
CA ILE A 645 -7.88 -26.09 -2.53
C ILE A 645 -8.54 -27.46 -2.30
N GLN A 646 -8.69 -28.26 -3.35
CA GLN A 646 -9.25 -29.61 -3.29
C GLN A 646 -8.25 -30.65 -3.79
N LYS A 647 -8.22 -31.82 -3.16
CA LYS A 647 -7.38 -32.94 -3.59
C LYS A 647 -7.92 -33.57 -4.88
N GLY A 648 -7.11 -33.55 -5.94
CA GLY A 648 -7.46 -34.11 -7.24
C GLY A 648 -7.05 -35.57 -7.44
N GLU A 649 -7.51 -36.17 -8.53
CA GLU A 649 -7.19 -37.56 -8.91
C GLU A 649 -5.74 -37.71 -9.40
N LYS A 650 -5.07 -38.77 -8.95
CA LYS A 650 -3.85 -39.24 -9.61
C LYS A 650 -4.24 -39.86 -10.95
N GLN A 651 -3.98 -39.17 -12.05
CA GLN A 651 -4.01 -39.83 -13.36
C GLN A 651 -2.86 -40.84 -13.45
N GLU A 652 -3.18 -42.13 -13.55
CA GLU A 652 -2.26 -43.14 -14.06
C GLU A 652 -1.94 -42.81 -15.53
N LYS A 653 -0.66 -42.61 -15.83
CA LYS A 653 -0.17 -42.29 -17.17
C LYS A 653 -0.38 -43.50 -18.09
N ASN A 654 -1.48 -43.52 -18.84
CA ASN A 654 -1.58 -44.34 -20.04
C ASN A 654 -0.83 -43.68 -21.21
N GLY A 655 -0.05 -44.51 -21.91
CA GLY A 655 1.07 -44.09 -22.73
C GLY A 655 0.72 -43.22 -23.95
N THR A 656 1.62 -42.28 -24.22
CA THR A 656 2.05 -41.89 -25.58
C THR A 656 3.35 -41.11 -25.45
N THR A 657 4.39 -41.59 -26.11
CA THR A 657 5.77 -41.12 -26.05
C THR A 657 5.91 -39.72 -26.66
N LYS A 658 6.03 -38.70 -25.81
CA LYS A 658 6.77 -37.46 -26.08
C LYS A 658 8.14 -37.55 -25.40
N PRO A 659 9.21 -36.96 -25.95
CA PRO A 659 10.53 -37.06 -25.33
C PRO A 659 10.48 -36.46 -23.92
N GLU A 660 10.84 -37.27 -22.92
CA GLU A 660 10.90 -36.86 -21.52
C GLU A 660 11.87 -35.68 -21.40
N ILE A 661 11.33 -34.49 -21.11
CA ILE A 661 12.14 -33.35 -20.72
C ILE A 661 12.76 -33.70 -19.37
N SER A 662 14.09 -33.73 -19.33
CA SER A 662 14.91 -33.80 -18.11
C SER A 662 14.45 -32.73 -17.10
N GLN A 663 14.02 -33.15 -15.90
CA GLN A 663 13.51 -32.26 -14.84
C GLN A 663 14.12 -32.53 -13.46
N GLY A 664 15.21 -33.31 -13.42
CA GLY A 664 15.95 -33.60 -12.20
C GLY A 664 16.72 -32.40 -11.65
N LYS A 665 17.08 -32.46 -10.37
CA LYS A 665 17.95 -31.49 -9.71
C LYS A 665 19.18 -32.21 -9.16
N THR A 666 20.37 -31.75 -9.53
CA THR A 666 21.61 -32.21 -8.91
C THR A 666 22.22 -31.14 -8.01
N LEU A 667 22.70 -31.56 -6.85
CA LEU A 667 23.43 -30.71 -5.90
C LEU A 667 24.77 -31.37 -5.58
N VAL A 668 25.90 -30.70 -5.84
CA VAL A 668 27.20 -31.11 -5.34
C VAL A 668 27.45 -30.43 -4.01
N VAL A 669 27.58 -31.22 -2.93
CA VAL A 669 27.88 -30.72 -1.60
C VAL A 669 29.35 -31.00 -1.31
N PHE A 670 30.19 -29.98 -1.50
CA PHE A 670 31.64 -30.11 -1.28
C PHE A 670 32.07 -29.58 0.10
N ASP A 671 31.29 -28.67 0.67
CA ASP A 671 31.60 -28.01 1.94
C ASP A 671 30.94 -28.73 3.15
N GLY A 672 31.63 -28.71 4.29
CA GLY A 672 31.19 -29.35 5.54
C GLY A 672 30.62 -28.37 6.57
N ASP A 673 30.55 -27.08 6.27
CA ASP A 673 30.03 -26.07 7.18
C ASP A 673 28.50 -26.21 7.38
N LEU A 674 28.05 -26.08 8.62
CA LEU A 674 26.66 -26.32 9.04
C LEU A 674 25.66 -25.50 8.23
N ASP A 675 25.91 -24.22 7.98
CA ASP A 675 25.02 -23.32 7.26
C ASP A 675 24.89 -23.64 5.76
N LYS A 676 25.98 -24.04 5.10
CA LYS A 676 25.98 -24.43 3.68
C LYS A 676 25.30 -25.78 3.47
N VAL A 677 25.57 -26.73 4.36
CA VAL A 677 24.91 -28.04 4.35
C VAL A 677 23.42 -27.90 4.67
N LEU A 678 23.06 -27.03 5.64
CA LEU A 678 21.66 -26.74 5.95
C LEU A 678 20.93 -26.18 4.72
N ALA A 679 21.53 -25.21 4.01
CA ALA A 679 20.97 -24.67 2.78
C ALA A 679 20.79 -25.76 1.71
N SER A 680 21.78 -26.65 1.54
CA SER A 680 21.73 -27.76 0.58
C SER A 680 20.51 -28.67 0.81
N PHE A 681 20.28 -29.08 2.07
CA PHE A 681 19.15 -29.94 2.41
C PHE A 681 17.79 -29.22 2.38
N ILE A 682 17.74 -27.91 2.62
CA ILE A 682 16.51 -27.11 2.44
C ILE A 682 16.14 -27.06 0.95
N ILE A 683 17.11 -26.79 0.08
CA ILE A 683 16.89 -26.73 -1.38
C ILE A 683 16.46 -28.10 -1.91
N ALA A 684 17.14 -29.17 -1.49
CA ALA A 684 16.83 -30.53 -1.91
C ALA A 684 15.41 -30.96 -1.50
N ASN A 685 15.00 -30.70 -0.25
CA ASN A 685 13.64 -31.00 0.22
C ASN A 685 12.58 -30.13 -0.49
N GLY A 686 12.87 -28.86 -0.75
CA GLY A 686 11.96 -28.00 -1.52
C GLY A 686 11.75 -28.50 -2.94
N ALA A 687 12.83 -28.88 -3.63
CA ALA A 687 12.76 -29.46 -4.96
C ALA A 687 12.01 -30.80 -4.99
N ALA A 688 12.29 -31.69 -4.03
CA ALA A 688 11.59 -32.98 -3.91
C ALA A 688 10.09 -32.80 -3.63
N ALA A 689 9.72 -31.84 -2.78
CA ALA A 689 8.31 -31.51 -2.49
C ALA A 689 7.55 -30.97 -3.71
N MET A 690 8.26 -30.45 -4.72
CA MET A 690 7.69 -30.05 -6.01
C MET A 690 7.57 -31.22 -7.01
N GLY A 691 7.81 -32.46 -6.57
CA GLY A 691 7.76 -33.66 -7.40
C GLY A 691 8.96 -33.83 -8.34
N ARG A 692 10.07 -33.12 -8.09
CA ARG A 692 11.28 -33.24 -8.91
C ARG A 692 12.22 -34.29 -8.34
N PRO A 693 12.82 -35.18 -9.17
CA PRO A 693 13.84 -36.10 -8.71
C PRO A 693 15.11 -35.32 -8.33
N VAL A 694 15.68 -35.60 -7.16
CA VAL A 694 16.84 -34.87 -6.64
C VAL A 694 17.98 -35.83 -6.31
N THR A 695 19.18 -35.52 -6.79
CA THR A 695 20.43 -36.22 -6.43
C THR A 695 21.39 -35.25 -5.75
N MET A 696 21.81 -35.57 -4.53
CA MET A 696 22.84 -34.84 -3.80
C MET A 696 24.14 -35.64 -3.79
N PHE A 697 25.19 -35.11 -4.42
CA PHE A 697 26.52 -35.71 -4.52
C PHE A 697 27.48 -35.08 -3.51
N PHE A 698 27.88 -35.84 -2.49
CA PHE A 698 28.75 -35.40 -1.40
C PHE A 698 30.20 -35.74 -1.70
N THR A 699 31.06 -34.72 -1.67
CA THR A 699 32.48 -34.83 -1.98
C THR A 699 33.31 -34.07 -0.94
N PHE A 700 34.60 -34.39 -0.81
CA PHE A 700 35.52 -33.78 0.15
C PHE A 700 34.89 -33.54 1.54
N TRP A 701 34.88 -32.31 2.05
CA TRP A 701 34.43 -31.98 3.41
C TRP A 701 32.94 -32.25 3.64
N GLY A 702 32.13 -32.17 2.59
CA GLY A 702 30.71 -32.52 2.61
C GLY A 702 30.44 -33.97 3.01
N LEU A 703 31.38 -34.89 2.79
CA LEU A 703 31.25 -36.29 3.25
C LEU A 703 31.10 -36.42 4.75
N ASN A 704 31.63 -35.47 5.54
CA ASN A 704 31.55 -35.53 7.00
C ASN A 704 30.11 -35.44 7.53
N VAL A 705 29.21 -34.84 6.75
CA VAL A 705 27.77 -34.74 7.04
C VAL A 705 27.13 -36.13 7.12
N LEU A 706 27.53 -37.01 6.19
CA LEU A 706 26.97 -38.34 6.01
C LEU A 706 27.58 -39.38 6.97
N ARG A 707 28.56 -39.02 7.79
CA ARG A 707 29.19 -39.96 8.74
C ARG A 707 28.26 -40.27 9.92
N LYS A 708 28.26 -41.53 10.35
CA LYS A 708 27.61 -41.97 11.59
C LYS A 708 28.18 -41.20 12.79
N PRO A 709 27.32 -40.73 13.72
CA PRO A 709 27.79 -39.98 14.90
C PRO A 709 28.66 -40.82 15.86
N LYS A 710 28.47 -42.14 15.89
CA LYS A 710 29.21 -43.08 16.74
C LYS A 710 30.47 -43.57 16.02
N SER A 711 31.57 -43.75 16.77
CA SER A 711 32.80 -44.36 16.25
C SER A 711 32.58 -45.85 16.00
N ILE A 712 33.02 -46.34 14.83
CA ILE A 712 33.02 -47.76 14.49
C ILE A 712 34.48 -48.24 14.48
N LYS A 713 34.76 -49.42 15.03
CA LYS A 713 36.11 -50.01 15.00
C LYS A 713 36.32 -50.66 13.65
N ILE A 714 37.21 -50.09 12.83
CA ILE A 714 37.55 -50.59 11.49
C ILE A 714 39.08 -50.62 11.35
N ASN A 715 39.60 -51.62 10.63
CA ASN A 715 41.02 -51.68 10.28
C ASN A 715 41.35 -50.58 9.27
N LYS A 716 42.23 -49.65 9.69
CA LYS A 716 42.66 -48.48 8.92
C LYS A 716 44.18 -48.31 9.04
N THR A 717 44.80 -47.70 8.03
CA THR A 717 46.23 -47.36 8.11
C THR A 717 46.47 -46.31 9.21
N MET A 718 47.72 -46.15 9.66
CA MET A 718 48.05 -45.17 10.70
C MET A 718 47.68 -43.73 10.29
N LEU A 719 47.85 -43.39 9.01
CA LEU A 719 47.50 -42.06 8.46
C LEU A 719 45.98 -41.85 8.47
N ASP A 720 45.19 -42.83 7.99
CA ASP A 720 43.72 -42.77 7.97
C ASP A 720 43.11 -42.62 9.37
N LYS A 721 43.72 -43.24 10.38
CA LYS A 721 43.28 -43.12 11.79
C LYS A 721 43.43 -41.69 12.31
N VAL A 722 44.49 -40.98 11.89
CA VAL A 722 44.72 -39.58 12.28
C VAL A 722 43.71 -38.67 11.58
N PHE A 723 43.53 -38.79 10.27
CA PHE A 723 42.53 -38.02 9.51
C PHE A 723 41.11 -38.25 10.05
N ALA A 724 40.72 -39.50 10.29
CA ALA A 724 39.38 -39.82 10.80
C ALA A 724 39.10 -39.33 12.23
N LYS A 725 40.15 -38.97 13.00
CA LYS A 725 40.06 -38.38 14.34
C LYS A 725 39.96 -36.85 14.28
N MET A 726 40.60 -36.20 13.30
CA MET A 726 40.57 -34.74 13.14
C MET A 726 39.27 -34.23 12.50
N MET A 727 38.61 -35.03 11.67
CA MET A 727 37.41 -34.62 10.95
C MET A 727 36.11 -34.77 11.76
N PRO A 728 35.12 -33.86 11.59
CA PRO A 728 33.84 -33.95 12.28
C PRO A 728 33.09 -35.24 11.89
N ARG A 729 32.28 -35.75 12.83
CA ARG A 729 31.51 -36.99 12.67
C ARG A 729 30.03 -36.69 12.72
N GLY A 730 29.42 -36.61 11.54
CA GLY A 730 27.99 -36.41 11.34
C GLY A 730 27.51 -34.97 11.54
N ALA A 731 26.27 -34.72 11.12
CA ALA A 731 25.58 -33.44 11.13
C ALA A 731 25.68 -32.65 12.45
N LYS A 732 25.68 -33.33 13.61
CA LYS A 732 25.73 -32.67 14.93
C LYS A 732 27.02 -31.88 15.19
N LYS A 733 28.15 -32.35 14.64
CA LYS A 733 29.49 -31.82 14.93
C LYS A 733 29.99 -30.81 13.90
N LEU A 734 29.15 -30.45 12.92
CA LEU A 734 29.47 -29.42 11.96
C LEU A 734 29.48 -28.04 12.61
N LYS A 735 30.33 -27.18 12.09
CA LYS A 735 30.59 -25.82 12.58
C LYS A 735 30.03 -24.82 11.58
N LEU A 736 29.64 -23.63 12.04
CA LEU A 736 29.28 -22.54 11.13
C LEU A 736 30.50 -22.04 10.33
N SER A 737 30.27 -21.67 9.07
CA SER A 737 31.27 -21.13 8.15
C SER A 737 31.84 -19.78 8.62
N LYS A 738 31.02 -18.98 9.32
CA LYS A 738 31.38 -17.67 9.89
C LYS A 738 30.81 -17.52 11.30
N MET A 739 31.38 -16.60 12.08
CA MET A 739 30.95 -16.32 13.45
C MET A 739 31.01 -17.53 14.39
N HIS A 740 31.98 -18.42 14.19
CA HIS A 740 32.10 -19.64 15.00
C HIS A 740 32.26 -19.34 16.51
N LEU A 741 32.98 -18.26 16.90
CA LEU A 741 33.17 -17.80 18.30
C LEU A 741 33.44 -18.95 19.28
N PHE A 742 34.48 -19.75 19.02
CA PHE A 742 34.83 -20.96 19.80
C PHE A 742 33.67 -21.97 20.00
N GLY A 743 32.68 -21.98 19.11
CA GLY A 743 31.51 -22.87 19.14
C GLY A 743 30.22 -22.18 19.63
N ILE A 744 30.32 -20.98 20.21
CA ILE A 744 29.18 -20.20 20.72
C ILE A 744 28.21 -19.87 19.59
N GLY A 745 28.70 -19.46 18.42
CA GLY A 745 27.83 -19.15 17.28
C GLY A 745 27.04 -20.37 16.79
N THR A 746 27.66 -21.55 16.81
CA THR A 746 27.01 -22.81 16.41
C THR A 746 25.94 -23.24 17.42
N ALA A 747 26.15 -23.01 18.72
CA ALA A 747 25.12 -23.24 19.73
C ALA A 747 23.98 -22.22 19.64
N MET A 748 24.31 -20.95 19.38
CA MET A 748 23.35 -19.86 19.24
C MET A 748 22.43 -20.07 18.03
N ILE A 749 22.98 -20.40 16.85
CA ILE A 749 22.16 -20.65 15.66
C ILE A 749 21.22 -21.84 15.86
N LYS A 750 21.68 -22.93 16.48
CA LYS A 750 20.84 -24.11 16.79
C LYS A 750 19.73 -23.75 17.79
N SER A 751 20.01 -22.89 18.76
CA SER A 751 19.02 -22.39 19.71
C SER A 751 17.98 -21.48 19.03
N VAL A 752 18.42 -20.59 18.14
CA VAL A 752 17.53 -19.74 17.34
C VAL A 752 16.66 -20.59 16.42
N MET A 753 17.23 -21.58 15.73
CA MET A 753 16.49 -22.53 14.89
C MET A 753 15.40 -23.24 15.70
N LYS A 754 15.73 -23.75 16.90
CA LYS A 754 14.74 -24.37 17.79
C LYS A 754 13.63 -23.40 18.22
N LYS A 755 13.97 -22.16 18.61
CA LYS A 755 12.98 -21.13 18.97
C LYS A 755 12.09 -20.73 17.81
N LYS A 756 12.64 -20.73 16.59
CA LYS A 756 11.94 -20.40 15.34
C LYS A 756 11.29 -21.60 14.66
N ARG A 757 11.31 -22.78 15.31
CA ARG A 757 10.75 -24.05 14.79
C ARG A 757 11.32 -24.43 13.41
N VAL A 758 12.58 -24.09 13.14
CA VAL A 758 13.32 -24.55 11.96
C VAL A 758 13.83 -25.97 12.23
N PHE A 759 13.59 -26.89 11.29
CA PHE A 759 14.10 -28.26 11.40
C PHE A 759 15.62 -28.28 11.56
N SER A 760 16.08 -29.15 12.44
CA SER A 760 17.49 -29.49 12.58
C SER A 760 18.03 -30.14 11.31
N LEU A 761 19.36 -30.09 11.13
CA LEU A 761 19.98 -30.72 9.96
C LEU A 761 19.71 -32.24 9.92
N GLU A 762 19.63 -32.88 11.08
CA GLU A 762 19.29 -34.30 11.19
C GLU A 762 17.86 -34.60 10.70
N GLU A 763 16.90 -33.75 11.06
CA GLU A 763 15.51 -33.85 10.59
C GLU A 763 15.43 -33.61 9.08
N LEU A 764 16.18 -32.64 8.55
CA LEU A 764 16.22 -32.36 7.12
C LEU A 764 16.86 -33.50 6.30
N ILE A 765 17.91 -34.15 6.83
CA ILE A 765 18.51 -35.34 6.21
C ILE A 765 17.50 -36.49 6.18
N THR A 766 16.73 -36.67 7.25
CA THR A 766 15.71 -37.73 7.36
C THR A 766 14.57 -37.46 6.37
N GLN A 767 14.05 -36.23 6.34
CA GLN A 767 13.03 -35.82 5.38
C GLN A 767 13.49 -35.96 3.93
N ALA A 768 14.75 -35.63 3.62
CA ALA A 768 15.27 -35.78 2.27
C ALA A 768 15.20 -37.24 1.81
N LYS A 769 15.57 -38.19 2.68
CA LYS A 769 15.46 -39.62 2.38
C LYS A 769 14.01 -40.08 2.23
N GLU A 770 13.12 -39.65 3.12
CA GLU A 770 11.70 -39.96 3.06
C GLU A 770 11.04 -39.41 1.79
N ASN A 771 11.50 -38.26 1.30
CA ASN A 771 11.04 -37.63 0.07
C ASN A 771 11.73 -38.19 -1.20
N GLY A 772 12.53 -39.25 -1.08
CA GLY A 772 13.19 -39.91 -2.22
C GLY A 772 14.39 -39.16 -2.80
N VAL A 773 15.01 -38.24 -2.05
CA VAL A 773 16.26 -37.60 -2.45
C VAL A 773 17.40 -38.62 -2.39
N ARG A 774 18.11 -38.81 -3.50
CA ARG A 774 19.27 -39.70 -3.57
C ARG A 774 20.49 -39.02 -2.98
N LEU A 775 21.10 -39.64 -1.96
CA LEU A 775 22.35 -39.15 -1.34
C LEU A 775 23.50 -40.03 -1.83
N VAL A 776 24.44 -39.45 -2.59
CA VAL A 776 25.55 -40.16 -3.20
C VAL A 776 26.87 -39.69 -2.59
N ALA A 777 27.68 -40.61 -2.07
CA ALA A 777 29.02 -40.33 -1.55
C ALA A 777 30.11 -40.60 -2.60
N CYS A 778 30.99 -39.62 -2.81
CA CYS A 778 32.11 -39.70 -3.76
C CYS A 778 33.17 -40.71 -3.29
N THR A 779 33.33 -41.81 -4.01
CA THR A 779 34.29 -42.88 -3.67
C THR A 779 35.74 -42.40 -3.65
N MET A 780 36.16 -41.59 -4.63
CA MET A 780 37.51 -41.03 -4.66
C MET A 780 37.81 -40.15 -3.43
N SER A 781 36.85 -39.30 -3.03
CA SER A 781 37.01 -38.47 -1.84
C SER A 781 36.99 -39.30 -0.55
N MET A 782 36.20 -40.38 -0.52
CA MET A 782 36.22 -41.32 0.60
C MET A 782 37.59 -41.99 0.74
N ASP A 783 38.21 -42.41 -0.36
CA ASP A 783 39.55 -43.01 -0.35
C ASP A 783 40.61 -42.01 0.11
N ILE A 784 40.60 -40.78 -0.42
CA ILE A 784 41.52 -39.70 -0.01
C ILE A 784 41.39 -39.37 1.48
N MET A 785 40.17 -39.39 2.01
CA MET A 785 39.88 -39.01 3.40
C MET A 785 39.89 -40.20 4.36
N GLY A 786 40.19 -41.41 3.87
CA GLY A 786 40.19 -42.64 4.65
C GLY A 786 38.84 -42.96 5.29
N ILE A 787 37.73 -42.61 4.65
CA ILE A 787 36.34 -42.89 5.09
C ILE A 787 35.88 -44.20 4.46
N ARG A 788 35.42 -45.15 5.28
CA ARG A 788 34.90 -46.43 4.81
C ARG A 788 33.37 -46.43 4.73
N PRO A 789 32.74 -47.19 3.81
CA PRO A 789 31.27 -47.22 3.67
C PRO A 789 30.53 -47.51 4.97
N GLU A 790 31.08 -48.35 5.84
CA GLU A 790 30.47 -48.72 7.12
C GLU A 790 30.34 -47.51 8.08
N GLU A 791 31.14 -46.46 7.86
CA GLU A 791 31.09 -45.21 8.62
C GLU A 791 29.99 -44.24 8.14
N LEU A 792 29.30 -44.51 7.04
CA LEU A 792 28.23 -43.65 6.52
C LEU A 792 26.86 -44.03 7.12
N ILE A 793 25.95 -43.05 7.20
CA ILE A 793 24.55 -43.27 7.57
C ILE A 793 23.85 -44.16 6.55
N ASP A 794 22.85 -44.92 6.98
CA ASP A 794 22.18 -45.91 6.12
C ASP A 794 21.39 -45.21 4.98
N GLY A 795 21.33 -45.82 3.79
CA GLY A 795 20.66 -45.23 2.62
C GLY A 795 21.49 -44.20 1.84
N VAL A 796 22.82 -44.22 2.00
CA VAL A 796 23.77 -43.47 1.15
C VAL A 796 24.29 -44.39 0.06
N GLU A 797 24.19 -43.94 -1.19
CA GLU A 797 24.74 -44.62 -2.36
C GLU A 797 26.22 -44.27 -2.54
N LEU A 798 27.02 -45.17 -3.11
CA LEU A 798 28.41 -44.91 -3.46
C LEU A 798 28.51 -44.63 -4.95
N GLY A 799 29.13 -43.52 -5.33
CA GLY A 799 29.22 -43.12 -6.74
C GLY A 799 30.51 -42.37 -7.05
N GLY A 800 30.99 -42.53 -8.28
CA GLY A 800 32.06 -41.71 -8.83
C GLY A 800 31.51 -40.49 -9.58
N VAL A 801 32.43 -39.66 -10.10
CA VAL A 801 32.07 -38.49 -10.92
C VAL A 801 31.20 -38.88 -12.13
N ALA A 802 31.43 -40.05 -12.73
CA ALA A 802 30.63 -40.55 -13.86
C ALA A 802 29.15 -40.80 -13.50
N SER A 803 28.85 -41.37 -12.33
CA SER A 803 27.47 -41.57 -11.87
C SER A 803 26.75 -40.24 -11.65
N TYR A 804 27.46 -39.27 -11.06
CA TYR A 804 26.92 -37.93 -10.88
C TYR A 804 26.68 -37.20 -12.21
N LEU A 805 27.62 -37.26 -13.16
CA LEU A 805 27.45 -36.64 -14.47
C LEU A 805 26.25 -37.23 -15.24
N ALA A 806 26.02 -38.54 -15.13
CA ALA A 806 24.85 -39.18 -15.72
C ALA A 806 23.51 -38.69 -15.10
N ASP A 807 23.50 -38.37 -13.80
CA ASP A 807 22.34 -37.77 -13.13
C ASP A 807 22.19 -36.27 -13.47
N ALA A 808 23.31 -35.57 -13.69
CA ALA A 808 23.33 -34.16 -14.08
C ALA A 808 22.84 -33.96 -15.52
N GLU A 809 23.15 -34.86 -16.45
CA GLU A 809 22.62 -34.84 -17.82
C GLU A 809 21.09 -35.02 -17.85
N LYS A 810 20.54 -35.74 -16.86
CA LYS A 810 19.10 -35.95 -16.67
C LYS A 810 18.45 -34.89 -15.77
N SER A 811 19.20 -33.84 -15.44
CA SER A 811 18.75 -32.73 -14.59
C SER A 811 18.75 -31.40 -15.36
N ASP A 812 17.74 -30.56 -15.14
CA ASP A 812 17.64 -29.22 -15.75
C ASP A 812 18.29 -28.12 -14.89
N VAL A 813 18.68 -28.44 -13.65
CA VAL A 813 19.46 -27.55 -12.78
C VAL A 813 20.52 -28.33 -12.03
N ASN A 814 21.71 -27.74 -11.97
CA ASN A 814 22.85 -28.25 -11.25
C ASN A 814 23.41 -27.18 -10.31
N LEU A 815 23.51 -27.46 -9.01
CA LEU A 815 23.99 -26.54 -7.99
C LEU A 815 25.27 -27.06 -7.35
N PHE A 816 26.23 -26.18 -7.12
CA PHE A 816 27.50 -26.50 -6.45
C PHE A 816 27.57 -25.72 -5.13
N ILE A 817 27.58 -26.44 -3.99
CA ILE A 817 27.35 -25.88 -2.65
C ILE A 817 28.45 -26.26 -1.66
#